data_AF-A0A1T4YG17-F1
#
_entry.id   AF-A0A1T4YG17-F1
#
_cell.length_a   1.000
_cell.length_b   1.000
_cell.length_c   1.000
_cell.angle_alpha   90.00
_cell.angle_beta   90.00
_cell.angle_gamma   90.00
#
_symmetry.space_group_name_H-M   'P 1'
#
loop_
_entity.id
_entity.type
_entity.pdbx_description
1 polymer ?
#
loop_
_entity_poly.entity_id
_entity_poly.type
_entity_poly.pdbx_seq_one_letter_code
_entity_poly.pdbx_strand_id
1 'polypeptide(L)'
;MIGKRIGKRYEIIRVIGDGGMSRVYLAHDMILDRDVAIKVLHYDFANEEELKKRFQREALSATSLTHPHIVNIFDVGQEDELHYLVMEYIPGRTLKEYIHTHGALSADHAVSIMQQLVSAISHAHHNGIVHRDIKPQNVLMNGEDDVKITDFGIAMALNSTAHTKTNSVIGTVHYLSPEQARGGMATKRSDIYSLGIVFYELLTGKLPFSAETAVAIALKHLQEETPSVREQLPEIPQTVENVILKATAKDANYRYATADEMYDDLLTVFSPERANDKKFTLPFDDDRTVAIPIVKDTSKFDNVENTVKHTPPAVEPVPPDEKKKKKKKWPLIVGASLLVIALLAVVLTMWLKPKEIIVPEVIGEEELAATELLEKEGFVIDERLEETSDEFNAGQVIKTIPEAGKKRKEGDGVKLFVSIGKDKMKLLNYVGRSYEATVQFLENYGFEKITPVEEYSDEPIGTIIGQQPEADQEVVPEDTEIIFTVSKGKELHSLNDLSGMTEKQLESYAKSAVLTIHIVSGEYSETVEKGRVISQKPPKGTKMDKHERVDVVMSKGAPSKPVKLLVKTITIPYENPEDEDEWEEGDEREPQKIQIYIQDRKHTMNDPVEEFEITEDTSRKITIELEEGERGGYKVLRNQTVIEEDKFDYKELN
;
A
#
# COMPACT_ATOMS: atom_id res chain seq x y z
N MET A 1 13.84 -13.67 -39.95
CA MET A 1 12.73 -14.61 -40.20
C MET A 1 11.86 -14.20 -41.39
N ILE A 2 11.84 -12.92 -41.78
CA ILE A 2 11.10 -12.44 -42.97
C ILE A 2 11.51 -13.21 -44.23
N GLY A 3 10.53 -13.69 -45.00
CA GLY A 3 10.73 -14.52 -46.20
C GLY A 3 11.07 -16.00 -45.93
N LYS A 4 11.22 -16.41 -44.66
CA LYS A 4 11.34 -17.81 -44.28
C LYS A 4 9.96 -18.43 -44.05
N ARG A 5 9.88 -19.75 -44.19
CA ARG A 5 8.69 -20.54 -43.89
C ARG A 5 8.83 -21.18 -42.53
N ILE A 6 7.80 -21.05 -41.70
CA ILE A 6 7.68 -21.74 -40.40
C ILE A 6 6.75 -22.94 -40.57
N GLY A 7 7.13 -24.08 -40.00
CA GLY A 7 6.37 -25.34 -40.10
C GLY A 7 6.18 -25.83 -41.54
N LYS A 8 7.04 -25.37 -42.46
CA LYS A 8 6.92 -25.55 -43.94
C LYS A 8 5.59 -25.10 -44.56
N ARG A 9 4.75 -24.38 -43.82
CA ARG A 9 3.37 -24.01 -44.22
C ARG A 9 3.15 -22.50 -44.25
N TYR A 10 3.73 -21.79 -43.29
CA TYR A 10 3.43 -20.38 -43.09
C TYR A 10 4.58 -19.51 -43.58
N GLU A 11 4.33 -18.68 -44.60
CA GLU A 11 5.33 -17.79 -45.16
C GLU A 11 5.32 -16.44 -44.43
N ILE A 12 6.42 -16.08 -43.76
CA ILE A 12 6.50 -14.86 -42.96
C ILE A 12 6.63 -13.62 -43.86
N ILE A 13 5.62 -12.74 -43.83
CA ILE A 13 5.55 -11.51 -44.62
C ILE A 13 6.28 -10.37 -43.91
N ARG A 14 5.89 -10.04 -42.67
CA ARG A 14 6.45 -8.91 -41.91
C ARG A 14 6.24 -9.07 -40.41
N VAL A 15 6.95 -8.29 -39.61
CA VAL A 15 6.70 -8.16 -38.16
C VAL A 15 5.52 -7.22 -37.94
N ILE A 16 4.59 -7.60 -37.05
CA ILE A 16 3.42 -6.78 -36.68
C ILE A 16 3.38 -6.44 -35.19
N GLY A 17 4.18 -7.09 -34.36
CA GLY A 17 4.34 -6.73 -32.95
C GLY A 17 5.67 -7.22 -32.40
N ASP A 18 6.30 -6.43 -31.54
CA ASP A 18 7.56 -6.76 -30.88
C ASP A 18 7.41 -6.54 -29.38
N GLY A 19 7.64 -7.59 -28.58
CA GLY A 19 7.53 -7.57 -27.13
C GLY A 19 8.74 -8.25 -26.48
N GLY A 20 8.95 -8.00 -25.18
CA GLY A 20 10.15 -8.45 -24.48
C GLY A 20 10.37 -9.97 -24.45
N MET A 21 9.29 -10.76 -24.53
CA MET A 21 9.33 -12.24 -24.46
C MET A 21 8.84 -12.93 -25.74
N SER A 22 8.32 -12.18 -26.71
CA SER A 22 7.72 -12.73 -27.93
C SER A 22 7.68 -11.72 -29.06
N ARG A 23 7.74 -12.21 -30.29
CA ARG A 23 7.56 -11.40 -31.50
C ARG A 23 6.42 -11.95 -32.35
N VAL A 24 5.56 -11.07 -32.82
CA VAL A 24 4.39 -11.42 -33.62
C VAL A 24 4.65 -11.04 -35.09
N TYR A 25 4.44 -12.00 -35.98
CA TYR A 25 4.63 -11.87 -37.41
C TYR A 25 3.30 -12.03 -38.14
N LEU A 26 3.11 -11.24 -39.21
CA LEU A 26 2.11 -11.55 -40.22
C LEU A 26 2.69 -12.62 -41.16
N ALA A 27 1.94 -13.69 -41.36
CA ALA A 27 2.31 -14.78 -42.24
C ALA A 27 1.14 -15.16 -43.16
N HIS A 28 1.45 -15.77 -44.29
CA HIS A 28 0.45 -16.32 -45.19
C HIS A 28 0.44 -17.85 -45.09
N ASP A 29 -0.71 -18.42 -44.78
CA ASP A 29 -0.93 -19.87 -44.75
C ASP A 29 -1.11 -20.37 -46.19
N MET A 30 -0.07 -21.02 -46.71
CA MET A 30 -0.03 -21.46 -48.11
C MET A 30 -0.99 -22.62 -48.45
N ILE A 31 -1.52 -23.30 -47.43
CA ILE A 31 -2.44 -24.44 -47.64
C ILE A 31 -3.88 -23.96 -47.68
N LEU A 32 -4.26 -23.09 -46.74
CA LEU A 32 -5.62 -22.56 -46.63
C LEU A 32 -5.82 -21.22 -47.34
N ASP A 33 -4.77 -20.67 -47.95
CA ASP A 33 -4.76 -19.40 -48.70
C ASP A 33 -5.35 -18.24 -47.90
N ARG A 34 -4.79 -18.00 -46.71
CA ARG A 34 -5.26 -16.94 -45.79
C ARG A 34 -4.12 -16.34 -44.97
N ASP A 35 -4.30 -15.09 -44.58
CA ASP A 35 -3.36 -14.42 -43.68
C ASP A 35 -3.60 -14.82 -42.22
N VAL A 36 -2.50 -15.05 -41.51
CA VAL A 36 -2.48 -15.47 -40.10
C VAL A 36 -1.42 -14.67 -39.33
N ALA A 37 -1.64 -14.51 -38.03
CA ALA A 37 -0.64 -13.97 -37.14
C ALA A 37 0.13 -15.14 -36.48
N ILE A 38 1.45 -15.04 -36.41
CA ILE A 38 2.31 -16.04 -35.77
C ILE A 38 3.08 -15.38 -34.64
N LYS A 39 2.75 -15.77 -33.40
CA LYS A 39 3.47 -15.35 -32.20
C LYS A 39 4.59 -16.34 -31.94
N VAL A 40 5.83 -15.91 -32.13
CA VAL A 40 7.05 -16.68 -31.83
C VAL A 40 7.55 -16.28 -30.45
N LEU A 41 7.77 -17.26 -29.59
CA LEU A 41 8.28 -17.04 -28.25
C LEU A 41 9.80 -17.16 -28.24
N HIS A 42 10.47 -16.20 -27.59
CA HIS A 42 11.91 -16.19 -27.44
C HIS A 42 12.24 -16.57 -25.99
N TYR A 43 12.25 -17.87 -25.69
CA TYR A 43 12.60 -18.34 -24.36
C TYR A 43 13.60 -19.50 -24.44
N ASP A 44 14.60 -19.45 -23.56
CA ASP A 44 15.64 -20.46 -23.46
C ASP A 44 15.12 -21.60 -22.58
N PHE A 45 14.29 -22.48 -23.15
CA PHE A 45 13.69 -23.60 -22.43
C PHE A 45 14.69 -24.74 -22.13
N ALA A 46 16.00 -24.48 -22.19
CA ALA A 46 17.06 -25.48 -22.17
C ALA A 46 17.06 -26.37 -20.91
N ASN A 47 16.42 -25.95 -19.81
CA ASN A 47 16.47 -26.65 -18.52
C ASN A 47 15.12 -27.03 -17.87
N GLU A 48 13.96 -26.76 -18.48
CA GLU A 48 12.66 -26.95 -17.80
C GLU A 48 11.60 -27.64 -18.70
N GLU A 49 11.70 -28.97 -18.82
CA GLU A 49 10.67 -29.80 -19.51
C GLU A 49 9.26 -29.58 -18.94
N GLU A 50 9.15 -29.28 -17.65
CA GLU A 50 7.87 -29.05 -16.99
C GLU A 50 7.19 -27.76 -17.45
N LEU A 51 7.95 -26.69 -17.71
CA LEU A 51 7.43 -25.47 -18.30
C LEU A 51 6.96 -25.67 -19.74
N LYS A 52 7.71 -26.44 -20.54
CA LYS A 52 7.29 -26.79 -21.91
C LYS A 52 5.93 -27.50 -21.91
N LYS A 53 5.77 -28.51 -21.03
CA LYS A 53 4.51 -29.26 -20.88
C LYS A 53 3.36 -28.38 -20.40
N ARG A 54 3.60 -27.48 -19.43
CA ARG A 54 2.59 -26.52 -18.96
C ARG A 54 2.18 -25.54 -20.06
N PHE A 55 3.14 -24.96 -20.78
CA PHE A 55 2.89 -24.06 -21.91
C PHE A 55 2.04 -24.73 -23.00
N GLN A 56 2.41 -25.95 -23.42
CA GLN A 56 1.62 -26.69 -24.41
C GLN A 56 0.20 -26.95 -23.93
N ARG A 57 0.01 -27.31 -22.65
CA ARG A 57 -1.32 -27.53 -22.07
C ARG A 57 -2.17 -26.26 -22.03
N GLU A 58 -1.58 -25.11 -21.67
CA GLU A 58 -2.28 -23.82 -21.67
C GLU A 58 -2.64 -23.38 -23.09
N ALA A 59 -1.71 -23.47 -24.04
CA ALA A 59 -1.96 -23.16 -25.45
C ALA A 59 -3.05 -24.06 -26.07
N LEU A 60 -3.02 -25.37 -25.77
CA LEU A 60 -4.06 -26.31 -26.22
C LEU A 60 -5.43 -25.99 -25.62
N SER A 61 -5.48 -25.61 -24.34
CA SER A 61 -6.74 -25.20 -23.70
C SER A 61 -7.32 -23.93 -24.36
N ALA A 62 -6.47 -23.00 -24.79
CA ALA A 62 -6.92 -21.80 -25.50
C ALA A 62 -7.44 -22.10 -26.92
N THR A 63 -6.96 -23.18 -27.57
CA THR A 63 -7.44 -23.56 -28.93
C THR A 63 -8.90 -24.03 -28.96
N SER A 64 -9.45 -24.48 -27.82
CA SER A 64 -10.86 -24.89 -27.76
C SER A 64 -11.83 -23.72 -27.61
N LEU A 65 -11.34 -22.50 -27.38
CA LEU A 65 -12.18 -21.32 -27.29
C LEU A 65 -12.58 -20.86 -28.69
N THR A 66 -13.88 -20.72 -28.94
CA THR A 66 -14.41 -20.18 -30.19
C THR A 66 -15.49 -19.17 -29.84
N HIS A 67 -15.18 -17.90 -30.06
CA HIS A 67 -16.07 -16.80 -29.74
C HIS A 67 -15.82 -15.63 -30.69
N PRO A 68 -16.85 -14.85 -31.11
CA PRO A 68 -16.66 -13.71 -32.02
C PRO A 68 -15.61 -12.71 -31.52
N HIS A 69 -15.58 -12.47 -30.21
CA HIS A 69 -14.71 -11.52 -29.53
C HIS A 69 -13.45 -12.16 -28.89
N ILE A 70 -13.08 -13.38 -29.29
CA ILE A 70 -11.80 -14.03 -28.92
C ILE A 70 -11.02 -14.30 -30.20
N VAL A 71 -9.74 -13.96 -30.23
CA VAL A 71 -8.86 -14.30 -31.35
C VAL A 71 -8.72 -15.81 -31.43
N ASN A 72 -9.11 -16.39 -32.56
CA ASN A 72 -9.04 -17.84 -32.74
C ASN A 72 -7.59 -18.30 -32.88
N ILE A 73 -7.24 -19.37 -32.16
CA ILE A 73 -5.95 -20.05 -32.32
C ILE A 73 -6.15 -21.22 -33.27
N PHE A 74 -5.40 -21.23 -34.37
CA PHE A 74 -5.51 -22.26 -35.40
C PHE A 74 -4.56 -23.43 -35.18
N ASP A 75 -3.35 -23.15 -34.69
CA ASP A 75 -2.29 -24.15 -34.63
C ASP A 75 -1.25 -23.78 -33.56
N VAL A 76 -0.62 -24.80 -32.97
CA VAL A 76 0.48 -24.66 -32.02
C VAL A 76 1.61 -25.52 -32.54
N GLY A 77 2.80 -24.95 -32.72
CA GLY A 77 3.92 -25.68 -33.29
C GLY A 77 5.25 -25.42 -32.61
N GLN A 78 6.18 -26.33 -32.88
CA GLN A 78 7.58 -26.23 -32.48
C GLN A 78 8.45 -26.57 -33.70
N GLU A 79 9.41 -25.71 -34.01
CA GLU A 79 10.41 -25.93 -35.05
C GLU A 79 11.79 -25.60 -34.48
N ASP A 80 12.68 -26.59 -34.43
CA ASP A 80 13.94 -26.53 -33.68
C ASP A 80 13.69 -26.14 -32.19
N GLU A 81 14.31 -25.05 -31.73
CA GLU A 81 14.07 -24.47 -30.39
C GLU A 81 12.96 -23.40 -30.39
N LEU A 82 12.38 -23.08 -31.54
CA LEU A 82 11.35 -22.03 -31.67
C LEU A 82 9.97 -22.60 -31.40
N HIS A 83 9.27 -21.99 -30.44
CA HIS A 83 7.87 -22.31 -30.14
C HIS A 83 7.00 -21.20 -30.72
N TYR A 84 5.95 -21.58 -31.45
CA TYR A 84 5.08 -20.61 -32.12
C TYR A 84 3.61 -20.96 -32.00
N LEU A 85 2.79 -19.91 -31.98
CA LEU A 85 1.34 -19.97 -31.96
C LEU A 85 0.81 -19.31 -33.24
N VAL A 86 -0.04 -20.01 -33.98
CA VAL A 86 -0.71 -19.50 -35.17
C VAL A 86 -2.12 -19.10 -34.80
N MET A 87 -2.46 -17.84 -35.04
CA MET A 87 -3.73 -17.24 -34.64
C MET A 87 -4.34 -16.42 -35.79
N GLU A 88 -5.63 -16.14 -35.66
CA GLU A 88 -6.38 -15.26 -36.56
C GLU A 88 -5.68 -13.90 -36.68
N TYR A 89 -5.45 -13.45 -37.91
CA TYR A 89 -4.92 -12.10 -38.14
C TYR A 89 -6.06 -11.10 -38.08
N ILE A 90 -6.02 -10.19 -37.10
CA ILE A 90 -6.99 -9.09 -36.98
C ILE A 90 -6.36 -7.82 -37.58
N PRO A 91 -6.87 -7.31 -38.71
CA PRO A 91 -6.42 -6.05 -39.26
C PRO A 91 -6.90 -4.91 -38.34
N GLY A 92 -6.00 -4.03 -37.94
CA GLY A 92 -6.36 -2.90 -37.09
C GLY A 92 -5.28 -2.58 -36.06
N ARG A 93 -5.72 -2.07 -34.92
CA ARG A 93 -4.87 -1.55 -33.84
C ARG A 93 -5.30 -2.09 -32.48
N THR A 94 -4.46 -1.91 -31.47
CA THR A 94 -4.84 -2.26 -30.09
C THR A 94 -5.87 -1.27 -29.53
N LEU A 95 -6.68 -1.69 -28.56
CA LEU A 95 -7.60 -0.81 -27.84
C LEU A 95 -6.83 0.31 -27.12
N LYS A 96 -5.58 0.05 -26.69
CA LYS A 96 -4.73 1.08 -26.09
C LYS A 96 -4.42 2.21 -27.08
N GLU A 97 -4.05 1.87 -28.32
CA GLU A 97 -3.82 2.85 -29.38
C GLU A 97 -5.11 3.59 -29.76
N TYR A 98 -6.25 2.89 -29.73
CA TYR A 98 -7.56 3.48 -29.94
C TYR A 98 -7.84 4.57 -28.89
N ILE A 99 -7.74 4.25 -27.59
CA ILE A 99 -7.92 5.20 -26.48
C ILE A 99 -6.94 6.38 -26.59
N HIS A 100 -5.67 6.12 -26.94
CA HIS A 100 -4.67 7.18 -27.07
C HIS A 100 -5.01 8.20 -28.18
N THR A 101 -5.62 7.77 -29.27
CA THR A 101 -5.95 8.64 -30.40
C THR A 101 -7.32 9.32 -30.27
N HIS A 102 -8.30 8.66 -29.65
CA HIS A 102 -9.67 9.16 -29.53
C HIS A 102 -9.94 9.86 -28.19
N GLY A 103 -9.14 9.57 -27.16
CA GLY A 103 -9.34 10.05 -25.81
C GLY A 103 -10.48 9.32 -25.09
N ALA A 104 -11.22 10.07 -24.28
CA ALA A 104 -12.41 9.58 -23.56
C ALA A 104 -13.53 9.23 -24.55
N LEU A 105 -14.16 8.06 -24.38
CA LEU A 105 -15.26 7.58 -25.20
C LEU A 105 -16.62 7.96 -24.60
N SER A 106 -17.65 8.01 -25.45
CA SER A 106 -19.03 8.15 -24.97
C SER A 106 -19.44 6.93 -24.14
N ALA A 107 -20.37 7.12 -23.21
CA ALA A 107 -20.86 6.04 -22.36
C ALA A 107 -21.45 4.89 -23.20
N ASP A 108 -22.22 5.20 -24.25
CA ASP A 108 -22.80 4.21 -25.16
C ASP A 108 -21.72 3.35 -25.84
N HIS A 109 -20.67 4.00 -26.35
CA HIS A 109 -19.59 3.29 -27.05
C HIS A 109 -18.76 2.44 -26.09
N ALA A 110 -18.40 2.99 -24.93
CA ALA A 110 -17.65 2.26 -23.91
C ALA A 110 -18.43 1.04 -23.40
N VAL A 111 -19.75 1.18 -23.17
CA VAL A 111 -20.61 0.05 -22.78
C VAL A 111 -20.67 -1.01 -23.87
N SER A 112 -20.78 -0.63 -25.15
CA SER A 112 -20.77 -1.59 -26.27
C SER A 112 -19.47 -2.40 -26.33
N ILE A 113 -18.32 -1.74 -26.21
CA ILE A 113 -17.01 -2.41 -26.13
C ILE A 113 -16.97 -3.35 -24.92
N MET A 114 -17.40 -2.88 -23.75
CA MET A 114 -17.39 -3.68 -22.53
C MET A 114 -18.31 -4.90 -22.63
N GLN A 115 -19.47 -4.80 -23.26
CA GLN A 115 -20.36 -5.95 -23.48
C GLN A 115 -19.63 -7.04 -24.29
N GLN A 116 -18.91 -6.66 -25.36
CA GLN A 116 -18.13 -7.61 -26.17
C GLN A 116 -17.00 -8.27 -25.36
N LEU A 117 -16.27 -7.49 -24.56
CA LEU A 117 -15.17 -7.99 -23.73
C LEU A 117 -15.68 -8.91 -22.61
N VAL A 118 -16.72 -8.51 -21.89
CA VAL A 118 -17.30 -9.33 -20.80
C VAL A 118 -17.92 -10.61 -21.36
N SER A 119 -18.56 -10.56 -22.53
CA SER A 119 -19.08 -11.74 -23.22
C SER A 119 -17.97 -12.75 -23.56
N ALA A 120 -16.84 -12.28 -24.11
CA ALA A 120 -15.67 -13.13 -24.36
C ALA A 120 -15.10 -13.74 -23.08
N ILE A 121 -14.96 -12.94 -22.02
CA ILE A 121 -14.43 -13.42 -20.74
C ILE A 121 -15.37 -14.41 -20.07
N SER A 122 -16.69 -14.19 -20.12
CA SER A 122 -17.68 -15.16 -19.66
C SER A 122 -17.53 -16.50 -20.40
N HIS A 123 -17.41 -16.47 -21.73
CA HIS A 123 -17.22 -17.69 -22.51
C HIS A 123 -15.95 -18.46 -22.09
N ALA A 124 -14.84 -17.76 -21.85
CA ALA A 124 -13.63 -18.37 -21.34
C ALA A 124 -13.80 -18.95 -19.93
N HIS A 125 -14.46 -18.22 -19.03
CA HIS A 125 -14.71 -18.63 -17.64
C HIS A 125 -15.59 -19.89 -17.56
N HIS A 126 -16.57 -20.03 -18.46
CA HIS A 126 -17.39 -21.24 -18.59
C HIS A 126 -16.58 -22.47 -19.01
N ASN A 127 -15.54 -22.27 -19.81
CA ASN A 127 -14.59 -23.32 -20.21
C ASN A 127 -13.45 -23.51 -19.20
N GLY A 128 -13.54 -22.90 -18.01
CA GLY A 128 -12.54 -23.05 -16.94
C GLY A 128 -11.24 -22.29 -17.19
N ILE A 129 -11.20 -21.39 -18.17
CA ILE A 129 -10.01 -20.61 -18.54
C ILE A 129 -10.13 -19.21 -17.94
N VAL A 130 -9.10 -18.79 -17.22
CA VAL A 130 -8.95 -17.42 -16.67
C VAL A 130 -7.94 -16.69 -17.56
N HIS A 131 -8.21 -15.45 -17.93
CA HIS A 131 -7.34 -14.68 -18.81
C HIS A 131 -6.06 -14.21 -18.10
N ARG A 132 -6.19 -13.68 -16.88
CA ARG A 132 -5.11 -13.28 -15.94
C ARG A 132 -4.35 -11.98 -16.27
N ASP A 133 -4.36 -11.52 -17.52
CA ASP A 133 -3.67 -10.30 -17.97
C ASP A 133 -4.56 -9.41 -18.85
N ILE A 134 -5.78 -9.11 -18.39
CA ILE A 134 -6.71 -8.28 -19.16
C ILE A 134 -6.21 -6.83 -19.15
N LYS A 135 -5.96 -6.28 -20.34
CA LYS A 135 -5.55 -4.89 -20.56
C LYS A 135 -5.81 -4.45 -22.00
N PRO A 136 -5.94 -3.15 -22.30
CA PRO A 136 -6.24 -2.66 -23.65
C PRO A 136 -5.19 -3.03 -24.71
N GLN A 137 -3.96 -3.35 -24.31
CA GLN A 137 -2.92 -3.85 -25.23
C GLN A 137 -3.22 -5.28 -25.73
N ASN A 138 -3.94 -6.08 -24.94
CA ASN A 138 -4.35 -7.45 -25.29
C ASN A 138 -5.75 -7.51 -25.93
N VAL A 139 -6.29 -6.35 -26.29
CA VAL A 139 -7.55 -6.23 -27.03
C VAL A 139 -7.24 -5.61 -28.39
N LEU A 140 -7.56 -6.35 -29.45
CA LEU A 140 -7.42 -5.89 -30.84
C LEU A 140 -8.77 -5.32 -31.30
N MET A 141 -8.72 -4.29 -32.12
CA MET A 141 -9.90 -3.63 -32.66
C MET A 141 -9.82 -3.55 -34.18
N ASN A 142 -10.86 -4.07 -34.84
CA ASN A 142 -11.04 -4.05 -36.28
C ASN A 142 -12.13 -3.02 -36.65
N GLY A 143 -11.72 -1.81 -37.04
CA GLY A 143 -12.65 -0.70 -37.22
C GLY A 143 -12.97 0.01 -35.91
N GLU A 144 -14.22 0.47 -35.73
CA GLU A 144 -14.65 1.26 -34.56
C GLU A 144 -15.36 0.43 -33.47
N ASP A 145 -16.02 -0.68 -33.84
CA ASP A 145 -16.93 -1.40 -32.94
C ASP A 145 -16.69 -2.92 -32.83
N ASP A 146 -15.68 -3.49 -33.48
CA ASP A 146 -15.38 -4.93 -33.38
C ASP A 146 -14.09 -5.15 -32.58
N VAL A 147 -14.23 -5.65 -31.35
CA VAL A 147 -13.09 -5.96 -30.48
C VAL A 147 -12.91 -7.45 -30.28
N LYS A 148 -11.64 -7.88 -30.21
CA LYS A 148 -11.25 -9.26 -29.96
C LYS A 148 -10.13 -9.35 -28.94
N ILE A 149 -10.29 -10.22 -27.95
CA ILE A 149 -9.29 -10.48 -26.91
C ILE A 149 -8.25 -11.48 -27.42
N THR A 150 -6.97 -11.18 -27.22
CA THR A 150 -5.83 -12.07 -27.51
C THR A 150 -5.09 -12.44 -26.23
N ASP A 151 -4.13 -13.37 -26.33
CA ASP A 151 -3.18 -13.71 -25.26
C ASP A 151 -3.77 -14.36 -24.00
N PHE A 152 -4.83 -15.15 -24.16
CA PHE A 152 -5.39 -15.98 -23.09
C PHE A 152 -4.32 -16.90 -22.46
N GLY A 153 -4.09 -16.75 -21.16
CA GLY A 153 -3.42 -17.75 -20.30
C GLY A 153 -1.94 -18.02 -20.55
N ILE A 154 -1.34 -17.60 -21.66
CA ILE A 154 0.02 -17.97 -22.07
C ILE A 154 1.13 -17.30 -21.22
N ALA A 155 0.82 -16.22 -20.51
CA ALA A 155 1.81 -15.46 -19.73
C ALA A 155 2.27 -16.16 -18.44
N MET A 156 1.54 -17.17 -17.94
CA MET A 156 1.84 -17.79 -16.64
C MET A 156 2.99 -18.78 -16.66
N ALA A 157 3.25 -19.48 -17.78
CA ALA A 157 4.41 -20.37 -17.88
C ALA A 157 5.74 -19.64 -17.64
N LEU A 158 5.79 -18.31 -17.76
CA LEU A 158 7.01 -17.51 -17.72
C LEU A 158 7.16 -16.66 -16.44
N ASN A 159 6.11 -16.52 -15.63
CA ASN A 159 6.08 -15.56 -14.50
C ASN A 159 6.45 -16.16 -13.14
N SER A 160 6.55 -17.49 -12.99
CA SER A 160 6.87 -18.13 -11.71
C SER A 160 8.26 -17.74 -11.15
N THR A 161 9.20 -17.37 -12.03
CA THR A 161 10.60 -17.03 -11.67
C THR A 161 10.98 -15.59 -11.98
N ALA A 162 10.13 -14.81 -12.66
CA ALA A 162 10.44 -13.46 -13.10
C ALA A 162 10.26 -12.38 -12.00
N HIS A 163 9.67 -12.73 -10.85
CA HIS A 163 9.44 -11.78 -9.75
C HIS A 163 10.73 -11.32 -9.03
N THR A 164 11.90 -11.92 -9.30
CA THR A 164 13.17 -11.60 -8.60
C THR A 164 14.27 -10.97 -9.46
N LYS A 165 14.04 -10.66 -10.74
CA LYS A 165 15.03 -9.96 -11.59
C LYS A 165 14.47 -8.66 -12.18
N THR A 166 14.78 -7.57 -11.47
CA THR A 166 15.08 -6.21 -11.93
C THR A 166 14.56 -5.71 -13.30
N ASN A 167 13.81 -4.60 -13.23
CA ASN A 167 13.71 -3.52 -14.23
C ASN A 167 13.01 -3.76 -15.59
N SER A 168 12.30 -4.87 -15.82
CA SER A 168 11.50 -5.07 -17.05
C SER A 168 9.97 -5.03 -16.85
N VAL A 169 9.46 -4.73 -15.66
CA VAL A 169 8.02 -4.72 -15.34
C VAL A 169 7.43 -3.31 -15.49
N ILE A 170 7.55 -2.71 -16.67
CA ILE A 170 7.11 -1.31 -16.88
C ILE A 170 5.68 -1.21 -17.45
N GLY A 171 5.03 -2.31 -17.86
CA GLY A 171 3.73 -2.24 -18.57
C GLY A 171 2.49 -2.83 -17.87
N THR A 172 2.64 -3.78 -16.93
CA THR A 172 1.51 -4.67 -16.55
C THR A 172 0.81 -4.29 -15.24
N VAL A 173 1.43 -3.48 -14.38
CA VAL A 173 0.90 -3.23 -13.03
C VAL A 173 -0.38 -2.39 -12.98
N HIS A 174 -0.68 -1.65 -14.05
CA HIS A 174 -1.80 -0.69 -14.09
C HIS A 174 -3.21 -1.32 -14.13
N TYR A 175 -3.31 -2.61 -14.45
CA TYR A 175 -4.58 -3.33 -14.54
C TYR A 175 -4.63 -4.48 -13.54
N LEU A 176 -3.66 -4.56 -12.63
CA LEU A 176 -3.47 -5.67 -11.71
C LEU A 176 -4.59 -5.70 -10.67
N SER A 177 -5.15 -6.90 -10.41
CA SER A 177 -6.11 -7.06 -9.32
C SER A 177 -5.42 -6.98 -7.93
N PRO A 178 -6.15 -6.61 -6.87
CA PRO A 178 -5.61 -6.59 -5.51
C PRO A 178 -4.96 -7.92 -5.10
N GLU A 179 -5.60 -9.05 -5.41
CA GLU A 179 -5.07 -10.37 -5.11
C GLU A 179 -3.77 -10.68 -5.88
N GLN A 180 -3.66 -10.26 -7.15
CA GLN A 180 -2.41 -10.41 -7.91
C GLN A 180 -1.32 -9.45 -7.40
N ALA A 181 -1.69 -8.25 -6.94
CA ALA A 181 -0.75 -7.30 -6.31
C ALA A 181 -0.17 -7.82 -4.99
N ARG A 182 -0.89 -8.71 -4.28
CA ARG A 182 -0.36 -9.45 -3.11
C ARG A 182 0.49 -10.67 -3.47
N GLY A 183 0.65 -10.98 -4.76
CA GLY A 183 1.32 -12.19 -5.23
C GLY A 183 0.43 -13.44 -5.25
N GLY A 184 -0.88 -13.29 -5.04
CA GLY A 184 -1.85 -14.38 -5.17
C GLY A 184 -2.11 -14.76 -6.64
N MET A 185 -2.70 -15.93 -6.86
CA MET A 185 -3.07 -16.39 -8.19
C MET A 185 -4.30 -15.64 -8.72
N ALA A 186 -4.28 -15.31 -10.02
CA ALA A 186 -5.42 -14.72 -10.69
C ALA A 186 -6.60 -15.69 -10.79
N THR A 187 -7.79 -15.22 -10.43
CA THR A 187 -9.05 -15.95 -10.47
C THR A 187 -10.02 -15.32 -11.47
N LYS A 188 -11.19 -15.94 -11.68
CA LYS A 188 -12.28 -15.35 -12.49
C LYS A 188 -12.64 -13.94 -12.02
N ARG A 189 -12.61 -13.68 -10.71
CA ARG A 189 -12.90 -12.36 -10.12
C ARG A 189 -11.76 -11.35 -10.30
N SER A 190 -10.54 -11.81 -10.58
CA SER A 190 -9.41 -10.95 -10.95
C SER A 190 -9.58 -10.37 -12.35
N ASP A 191 -10.10 -11.18 -13.28
CA ASP A 191 -10.44 -10.72 -14.63
C ASP A 191 -11.55 -9.65 -14.58
N ILE A 192 -12.58 -9.85 -13.75
CA ILE A 192 -13.67 -8.87 -13.54
C ILE A 192 -13.12 -7.54 -13.01
N TYR A 193 -12.18 -7.58 -12.07
CA TYR A 193 -11.52 -6.36 -11.57
C TYR A 193 -10.79 -5.62 -12.70
N SER A 194 -10.01 -6.34 -13.48
CA SER A 194 -9.23 -5.80 -14.59
C SER A 194 -10.14 -5.17 -15.66
N LEU A 195 -11.27 -5.82 -15.97
CA LEU A 195 -12.33 -5.28 -16.83
C LEU A 195 -12.91 -3.96 -16.28
N GLY A 196 -13.08 -3.85 -14.96
CA GLY A 196 -13.50 -2.60 -14.32
C GLY A 196 -12.50 -1.45 -14.51
N ILE A 197 -11.19 -1.74 -14.43
CA ILE A 197 -10.14 -0.75 -14.71
C ILE A 197 -10.11 -0.35 -16.18
N VAL A 198 -10.28 -1.31 -17.11
CA VAL A 198 -10.42 -1.02 -18.55
C VAL A 198 -11.63 -0.13 -18.80
N PHE A 199 -12.76 -0.40 -18.14
CA PHE A 199 -13.98 0.39 -18.32
C PHE A 199 -13.80 1.84 -17.82
N TYR A 200 -13.14 2.02 -16.67
CA TYR A 200 -12.77 3.34 -16.18
C TYR A 200 -11.92 4.11 -17.20
N GLU A 201 -10.93 3.45 -17.80
CA GLU A 201 -10.05 4.07 -18.78
C GLU A 201 -10.76 4.41 -20.09
N LEU A 202 -11.67 3.57 -20.56
CA LEU A 202 -12.49 3.85 -21.76
C LEU A 202 -13.31 5.13 -21.59
N LEU A 203 -13.91 5.33 -20.42
CA LEU A 203 -14.74 6.51 -20.14
C LEU A 203 -13.91 7.77 -19.90
N THR A 204 -12.82 7.69 -19.13
CA THR A 204 -12.06 8.88 -18.71
C THR A 204 -10.87 9.22 -19.61
N GLY A 205 -10.44 8.26 -20.44
CA GLY A 205 -9.18 8.31 -21.18
C GLY A 205 -7.93 8.23 -20.30
N LYS A 206 -8.09 8.00 -18.99
CA LYS A 206 -7.01 7.97 -17.98
C LYS A 206 -7.15 6.75 -17.09
N LEU A 207 -6.03 6.31 -16.52
CA LEU A 207 -6.05 5.23 -15.53
C LEU A 207 -6.50 5.76 -14.16
N PRO A 208 -7.22 4.96 -13.36
CA PRO A 208 -7.68 5.37 -12.03
C PRO A 208 -6.51 5.58 -11.06
N PHE A 209 -5.44 4.78 -11.20
CA PHE A 209 -4.27 4.84 -10.35
C PHE A 209 -3.01 5.12 -11.17
N SER A 210 -2.28 6.17 -10.78
CA SER A 210 -0.97 6.53 -11.34
C SER A 210 0.01 6.88 -10.22
N ALA A 211 1.26 6.49 -10.39
CA ALA A 211 2.39 6.84 -9.51
C ALA A 211 3.71 6.66 -10.27
N GLU A 212 4.82 7.15 -9.70
CA GLU A 212 6.16 7.10 -10.32
C GLU A 212 6.75 5.70 -10.38
N THR A 213 6.37 4.81 -9.45
CA THR A 213 6.92 3.45 -9.35
C THR A 213 5.84 2.39 -9.51
N ALA A 214 6.21 1.25 -10.10
CA ALA A 214 5.31 0.12 -10.29
C ALA A 214 4.77 -0.44 -8.96
N VAL A 215 5.60 -0.43 -7.91
CA VAL A 215 5.21 -0.84 -6.56
C VAL A 215 4.18 0.11 -5.97
N ALA A 216 4.34 1.43 -6.16
CA ALA A 216 3.35 2.41 -5.71
C ALA A 216 2.00 2.24 -6.43
N ILE A 217 2.00 1.95 -7.73
CA ILE A 217 0.77 1.64 -8.48
C ILE A 217 0.09 0.38 -7.91
N ALA A 218 0.86 -0.68 -7.64
CA ALA A 218 0.32 -1.90 -7.03
C ALA A 218 -0.27 -1.65 -5.63
N LEU A 219 0.40 -0.82 -4.80
CA LEU A 219 -0.14 -0.40 -3.49
C LEU A 219 -1.45 0.37 -3.61
N LYS A 220 -1.59 1.25 -4.62
CA LYS A 220 -2.86 1.93 -4.89
C LYS A 220 -3.98 0.97 -5.26
N HIS A 221 -3.70 -0.04 -6.09
CA HIS A 221 -4.67 -1.11 -6.37
C HIS A 221 -5.11 -1.84 -5.09
N LEU A 222 -4.23 -1.99 -4.09
CA LEU A 222 -4.53 -2.65 -2.81
C LEU A 222 -5.32 -1.79 -1.82
N GLN A 223 -5.05 -0.47 -1.77
CA GLN A 223 -5.45 0.38 -0.65
C GLN A 223 -6.35 1.56 -1.04
N GLU A 224 -6.15 2.16 -2.22
CA GLU A 224 -6.85 3.38 -2.63
C GLU A 224 -8.16 3.03 -3.33
N GLU A 225 -9.29 3.59 -2.89
CA GLU A 225 -10.57 3.38 -3.56
C GLU A 225 -10.56 3.90 -5.01
N THR A 226 -11.30 3.23 -5.90
CA THR A 226 -11.40 3.66 -7.29
C THR A 226 -12.07 5.04 -7.36
N PRO A 227 -11.44 6.06 -7.97
CA PRO A 227 -12.01 7.39 -8.06
C PRO A 227 -13.39 7.37 -8.74
N SER A 228 -14.25 8.32 -8.37
CA SER A 228 -15.55 8.48 -9.00
C SER A 228 -15.38 8.96 -10.44
N VAL A 229 -15.99 8.25 -11.39
CA VAL A 229 -15.99 8.67 -12.80
C VAL A 229 -16.90 9.89 -12.96
N ARG A 230 -17.98 9.98 -12.18
CA ARG A 230 -18.94 11.10 -12.23
C ARG A 230 -18.37 12.43 -11.73
N GLU A 231 -17.35 12.41 -10.88
CA GLU A 231 -16.61 13.62 -10.51
C GLU A 231 -15.92 14.27 -11.71
N GLN A 232 -15.50 13.47 -12.70
CA GLN A 232 -14.86 13.95 -13.93
C GLN A 232 -15.86 14.13 -15.08
N LEU A 233 -16.87 13.26 -15.15
CA LEU A 233 -17.88 13.23 -16.20
C LEU A 233 -19.30 13.16 -15.59
N PRO A 234 -19.89 14.29 -15.17
CA PRO A 234 -21.20 14.30 -14.47
C PRO A 234 -22.37 13.75 -15.30
N GLU A 235 -22.24 13.83 -16.64
CA GLU A 235 -23.24 13.42 -17.64
C GLU A 235 -23.46 11.90 -17.70
N ILE A 236 -22.52 11.09 -17.19
CA ILE A 236 -22.69 9.62 -17.25
C ILE A 236 -23.75 9.15 -16.24
N PRO A 237 -24.58 8.15 -16.59
CA PRO A 237 -25.53 7.55 -15.66
C PRO A 237 -24.84 6.92 -14.43
N GLN A 238 -25.50 6.99 -13.27
CA GLN A 238 -24.98 6.38 -12.04
C GLN A 238 -24.77 4.87 -12.17
N THR A 239 -25.66 4.23 -12.93
CA THR A 239 -25.61 2.79 -13.25
C THR A 239 -24.28 2.39 -13.90
N VAL A 240 -23.75 3.21 -14.82
CA VAL A 240 -22.46 2.98 -15.48
C VAL A 240 -21.30 3.06 -14.49
N GLU A 241 -21.31 4.07 -13.61
CA GLU A 241 -20.31 4.18 -12.55
C GLU A 241 -20.40 3.02 -11.55
N ASN A 242 -21.61 2.57 -11.21
CA ASN A 242 -21.83 1.47 -10.28
C ASN A 242 -21.19 0.17 -10.79
N VAL A 243 -21.21 -0.09 -12.09
CA VAL A 243 -20.53 -1.25 -12.68
C VAL A 243 -19.03 -1.20 -12.42
N ILE A 244 -18.42 -0.02 -12.58
CA ILE A 244 -16.98 0.18 -12.35
C ILE A 244 -16.67 0.01 -10.86
N LEU A 245 -17.43 0.65 -9.97
CA LEU A 245 -17.20 0.57 -8.53
C LEU A 245 -17.37 -0.85 -8.00
N LYS A 246 -18.40 -1.57 -8.44
CA LYS A 246 -18.64 -2.96 -8.03
C LYS A 246 -17.56 -3.89 -8.59
N ALA A 247 -17.18 -3.76 -9.86
CA ALA A 247 -16.11 -4.57 -10.45
C ALA A 247 -14.75 -4.31 -9.78
N THR A 248 -14.47 -3.07 -9.38
CA THR A 248 -13.18 -2.67 -8.79
C THR A 248 -13.15 -2.68 -7.26
N ALA A 249 -14.13 -3.33 -6.62
CA ALA A 249 -14.11 -3.56 -5.17
C ALA A 249 -12.83 -4.30 -4.74
N LYS A 250 -12.23 -3.91 -3.61
CA LYS A 250 -10.92 -4.44 -3.20
C LYS A 250 -11.00 -5.90 -2.77
N ASP A 251 -11.98 -6.24 -1.96
CA ASP A 251 -12.34 -7.63 -1.68
C ASP A 251 -13.12 -8.20 -2.86
N ALA A 252 -12.67 -9.36 -3.35
CA ALA A 252 -13.28 -10.09 -4.44
C ALA A 252 -14.71 -10.54 -4.13
N ASN A 253 -15.10 -10.69 -2.86
CA ASN A 253 -16.46 -11.09 -2.46
C ASN A 253 -17.52 -10.03 -2.73
N TYR A 254 -17.15 -8.75 -2.77
CA TYR A 254 -18.06 -7.66 -3.11
C TYR A 254 -18.12 -7.32 -4.60
N ARG A 255 -17.31 -8.01 -5.42
CA ARG A 255 -17.38 -7.92 -6.88
C ARG A 255 -18.53 -8.78 -7.41
N TYR A 256 -18.80 -8.69 -8.72
CA TYR A 256 -19.65 -9.65 -9.41
C TYR A 256 -19.15 -11.08 -9.18
N ALA A 257 -20.06 -12.00 -8.89
CA ALA A 257 -19.72 -13.39 -8.66
C ALA A 257 -19.21 -14.07 -9.94
N THR A 258 -19.79 -13.68 -11.09
CA THR A 258 -19.44 -14.18 -12.43
C THR A 258 -19.41 -13.05 -13.45
N ALA A 259 -18.74 -13.28 -14.58
CA ALA A 259 -18.76 -12.34 -15.71
C ALA A 259 -20.17 -12.18 -16.32
N ASP A 260 -21.02 -13.20 -16.21
CA ASP A 260 -22.43 -13.13 -16.66
C ASP A 260 -23.23 -12.08 -15.87
N GLU A 261 -23.06 -12.04 -14.54
CA GLU A 261 -23.71 -11.04 -13.71
C GLU A 261 -23.29 -9.61 -14.11
N MET A 262 -22.01 -9.43 -14.45
CA MET A 262 -21.50 -8.15 -14.95
C MET A 262 -22.07 -7.82 -16.34
N TYR A 263 -22.22 -8.82 -17.21
CA TYR A 263 -22.80 -8.66 -18.54
C TYR A 263 -24.27 -8.25 -18.48
N ASP A 264 -25.06 -8.91 -17.64
CA ASP A 264 -26.48 -8.61 -17.42
C ASP A 264 -26.67 -7.19 -16.85
N ASP A 265 -25.77 -6.77 -15.96
CA ASP A 265 -25.79 -5.40 -15.43
C ASP A 265 -25.51 -4.38 -16.56
N LEU A 266 -24.51 -4.64 -17.42
CA LEU A 266 -24.18 -3.81 -18.59
C LEU A 266 -25.30 -3.72 -19.63
N LEU A 267 -26.20 -4.72 -19.72
CA LEU A 267 -27.36 -4.65 -20.62
C LEU A 267 -28.44 -3.68 -20.13
N THR A 268 -28.49 -3.41 -18.83
CA THR A 268 -29.57 -2.65 -18.20
C THR A 268 -29.15 -1.27 -17.72
N VAL A 269 -27.87 -0.88 -17.87
CA VAL A 269 -27.35 0.42 -17.40
C VAL A 269 -28.07 1.64 -18.00
N PHE A 270 -28.58 1.55 -19.23
CA PHE A 270 -29.35 2.62 -19.87
C PHE A 270 -30.87 2.47 -19.73
N SER A 271 -31.33 1.50 -18.92
CA SER A 271 -32.77 1.31 -18.67
C SER A 271 -33.36 2.50 -17.92
N PRO A 272 -34.49 3.07 -18.37
CA PRO A 272 -35.17 4.16 -17.66
C PRO A 272 -35.54 3.82 -16.21
N GLU A 273 -35.77 2.54 -15.91
CA GLU A 273 -36.14 2.07 -14.56
C GLU A 273 -35.00 2.25 -13.55
N ARG A 274 -33.75 2.27 -14.01
CA ARG A 274 -32.53 2.37 -13.19
C ARG A 274 -31.90 3.76 -13.21
N ALA A 275 -32.54 4.74 -13.85
CA ALA A 275 -32.00 6.08 -14.01
C ALA A 275 -31.71 6.79 -12.67
N ASN A 276 -32.43 6.41 -11.60
CA ASN A 276 -32.28 6.96 -10.25
C ASN A 276 -31.57 6.01 -9.27
N ASP A 277 -30.85 5.00 -9.78
CA ASP A 277 -30.05 4.11 -8.93
C ASP A 277 -29.08 4.94 -8.08
N LYS A 278 -28.96 4.59 -6.80
CA LYS A 278 -27.99 5.24 -5.90
C LYS A 278 -26.58 4.77 -6.23
N LYS A 279 -25.59 5.59 -5.88
CA LYS A 279 -24.18 5.21 -5.98
C LYS A 279 -23.93 3.92 -5.20
N PHE A 280 -23.24 2.97 -5.83
CA PHE A 280 -22.83 1.74 -5.17
C PHE A 280 -21.88 2.09 -4.03
N THR A 281 -22.26 1.66 -2.83
CA THR A 281 -21.43 1.72 -1.63
C THR A 281 -21.31 0.31 -1.09
N LEU A 282 -20.12 -0.04 -0.60
CA LEU A 282 -19.97 -1.29 0.13
C LEU A 282 -20.90 -1.27 1.35
N PRO A 283 -21.55 -2.38 1.69
CA PRO A 283 -22.33 -2.46 2.91
C PRO A 283 -21.39 -2.18 4.09
N PHE A 284 -21.64 -1.09 4.83
CA PHE A 284 -21.10 -0.93 6.17
C PHE A 284 -21.76 -2.00 7.04
N ASP A 285 -20.96 -2.83 7.69
CA ASP A 285 -21.42 -3.84 8.63
C ASP A 285 -21.86 -3.16 9.94
N ASP A 286 -23.01 -2.48 9.89
CA ASP A 286 -23.69 -1.92 11.07
C ASP A 286 -24.72 -2.90 11.66
N ASP A 287 -24.78 -4.13 11.14
CA ASP A 287 -25.72 -5.17 11.57
C ASP A 287 -24.98 -6.42 12.10
N ARG A 288 -24.17 -6.21 13.14
CA ARG A 288 -24.19 -7.19 14.23
C ARG A 288 -25.63 -7.22 14.75
N THR A 289 -26.36 -8.27 14.39
CA THR A 289 -27.68 -8.71 14.89
C THR A 289 -28.92 -8.27 14.08
N VAL A 290 -29.13 -8.87 12.90
CA VAL A 290 -30.50 -9.17 12.44
C VAL A 290 -30.63 -10.68 12.25
N ALA A 291 -31.31 -11.31 13.20
CA ALA A 291 -31.70 -12.70 13.13
C ALA A 291 -32.54 -12.96 11.88
N ILE A 292 -32.15 -13.95 11.09
CA ILE A 292 -32.97 -14.50 10.00
C ILE A 292 -34.28 -15.01 10.63
N PRO A 293 -35.46 -14.53 10.21
CA PRO A 293 -36.69 -15.14 10.67
C PRO A 293 -36.84 -16.50 9.98
N ILE A 294 -36.91 -17.55 10.81
CA ILE A 294 -37.33 -18.88 10.40
C ILE A 294 -38.76 -18.76 9.85
N VAL A 295 -38.93 -18.88 8.53
CA VAL A 295 -40.23 -19.09 7.92
C VAL A 295 -40.68 -20.51 8.29
N LYS A 296 -41.36 -20.62 9.42
CA LYS A 296 -42.37 -21.64 9.64
C LYS A 296 -43.58 -21.22 8.83
N ASP A 297 -43.89 -21.95 7.77
CA ASP A 297 -45.28 -22.07 7.36
C ASP A 297 -45.66 -23.53 7.18
N THR A 298 -46.24 -24.03 8.27
CA THR A 298 -46.99 -25.28 8.35
C THR A 298 -48.37 -25.06 7.75
N SER A 299 -48.63 -25.65 6.59
CA SER A 299 -49.99 -25.90 6.12
C SER A 299 -50.26 -27.40 6.22
N LYS A 300 -50.97 -27.80 7.27
CA LYS A 300 -51.61 -29.12 7.41
C LYS A 300 -52.78 -29.20 6.42
N PHE A 301 -52.97 -30.34 5.77
CA PHE A 301 -54.27 -31.05 5.73
C PHE A 301 -54.03 -32.54 5.45
N ASP A 302 -54.66 -33.35 6.30
CA ASP A 302 -54.59 -34.81 6.39
C ASP A 302 -55.51 -35.55 5.39
N ASN A 303 -55.09 -36.78 5.03
CA ASN A 303 -55.88 -37.97 4.63
C ASN A 303 -56.67 -37.91 3.30
N VAL A 304 -56.73 -38.95 2.44
CA VAL A 304 -57.08 -40.36 2.68
C VAL A 304 -56.52 -41.25 1.54
N GLU A 305 -56.23 -42.51 1.89
CA GLU A 305 -55.91 -43.68 1.07
C GLU A 305 -56.66 -43.81 -0.28
N ASN A 306 -55.91 -44.17 -1.35
CA ASN A 306 -56.00 -45.46 -2.06
C ASN A 306 -55.54 -45.34 -3.53
N THR A 307 -54.89 -46.42 -3.97
CA THR A 307 -54.93 -46.99 -5.34
C THR A 307 -53.82 -46.66 -6.36
N VAL A 308 -53.33 -47.79 -6.92
CA VAL A 308 -52.75 -48.07 -8.26
C VAL A 308 -51.26 -47.80 -8.50
N LYS A 309 -50.50 -48.90 -8.46
CA LYS A 309 -49.20 -49.09 -9.13
C LYS A 309 -49.36 -48.95 -10.65
N HIS A 310 -48.61 -48.02 -11.26
CA HIS A 310 -48.41 -48.00 -12.71
C HIS A 310 -47.17 -48.81 -13.11
N THR A 311 -47.40 -49.93 -13.78
CA THR A 311 -46.42 -50.67 -14.60
C THR A 311 -46.18 -49.96 -15.94
N PRO A 312 -44.95 -49.94 -16.49
CA PRO A 312 -44.72 -49.59 -17.88
C PRO A 312 -45.09 -50.75 -18.83
N PRO A 313 -45.47 -50.46 -20.10
CA PRO A 313 -46.15 -51.42 -20.97
C PRO A 313 -45.20 -52.32 -21.78
N ALA A 314 -45.73 -53.51 -22.07
CA ALA A 314 -45.17 -54.53 -22.94
C ALA A 314 -45.18 -54.11 -24.42
N VAL A 315 -44.16 -54.57 -25.15
CA VAL A 315 -44.18 -54.69 -26.61
C VAL A 315 -43.97 -56.16 -26.97
N GLU A 316 -44.89 -56.68 -27.78
CA GLU A 316 -44.98 -58.04 -28.31
C GLU A 316 -43.81 -58.39 -29.26
N PRO A 317 -43.54 -59.70 -29.45
CA PRO A 317 -43.09 -60.19 -30.74
C PRO A 317 -44.02 -61.28 -31.30
N VAL A 318 -44.29 -61.18 -32.60
CA VAL A 318 -45.02 -62.15 -33.44
C VAL A 318 -43.99 -63.05 -34.19
N PRO A 319 -44.33 -64.31 -34.52
CA PRO A 319 -43.38 -65.43 -34.58
C PRO A 319 -42.88 -65.75 -36.01
N PRO A 320 -42.18 -66.88 -36.20
CA PRO A 320 -42.65 -67.79 -37.23
C PRO A 320 -42.69 -69.28 -36.83
N ASP A 321 -43.39 -70.01 -37.69
CA ASP A 321 -44.15 -71.22 -37.46
C ASP A 321 -43.38 -72.53 -37.74
N GLU A 322 -44.01 -73.62 -37.31
CA GLU A 322 -43.56 -75.01 -37.17
C GLU A 322 -42.93 -75.72 -38.40
N LYS A 323 -42.13 -76.76 -38.12
CA LYS A 323 -42.49 -78.15 -38.51
C LYS A 323 -41.74 -79.24 -37.70
N LYS A 324 -42.47 -80.34 -37.47
CA LYS A 324 -42.31 -81.38 -36.44
C LYS A 324 -41.64 -82.69 -36.93
N LYS A 325 -41.18 -83.47 -35.92
CA LYS A 325 -41.03 -84.96 -35.78
C LYS A 325 -39.74 -85.59 -36.37
N LYS A 326 -39.10 -86.61 -35.77
CA LYS A 326 -39.53 -87.73 -34.88
C LYS A 326 -38.34 -88.33 -34.07
N LYS A 327 -38.68 -89.05 -33.00
CA LYS A 327 -37.90 -89.76 -31.96
C LYS A 327 -36.81 -90.76 -32.46
N LYS A 328 -35.71 -90.93 -31.69
CA LYS A 328 -35.42 -92.12 -30.85
C LYS A 328 -34.10 -92.03 -30.06
N LYS A 329 -34.06 -92.84 -29.00
CA LYS A 329 -33.18 -92.95 -27.82
C LYS A 329 -31.70 -93.29 -28.13
N TRP A 330 -30.77 -92.75 -27.33
CA TRP A 330 -29.81 -93.51 -26.48
C TRP A 330 -29.00 -92.56 -25.56
N PRO A 331 -29.26 -92.53 -24.24
CA PRO A 331 -28.58 -91.68 -23.27
C PRO A 331 -27.47 -92.44 -22.52
N LEU A 332 -26.42 -91.72 -22.08
CA LEU A 332 -25.88 -91.73 -20.69
C LEU A 332 -24.39 -91.33 -20.56
N ILE A 333 -23.59 -91.31 -21.63
CA ILE A 333 -22.13 -91.04 -21.48
C ILE A 333 -21.79 -89.54 -21.62
N VAL A 334 -22.56 -88.78 -22.41
CA VAL A 334 -22.32 -87.34 -22.65
C VAL A 334 -22.85 -86.45 -21.50
N GLY A 335 -23.88 -86.90 -20.78
CA GLY A 335 -24.45 -86.16 -19.66
C GLY A 335 -23.55 -86.10 -18.43
N ALA A 336 -22.80 -87.18 -18.15
CA ALA A 336 -21.88 -87.24 -17.01
C ALA A 336 -20.63 -86.37 -17.23
N SER A 337 -20.11 -86.32 -18.47
CA SER A 337 -18.94 -85.50 -18.81
C SER A 337 -19.29 -84.00 -18.87
N LEU A 338 -20.47 -83.63 -19.36
CA LEU A 338 -20.97 -82.25 -19.27
C LEU A 338 -21.24 -81.81 -17.82
N LEU A 339 -21.73 -82.71 -16.96
CA LEU A 339 -21.90 -82.42 -15.53
C LEU A 339 -20.55 -82.28 -14.82
N VAL A 340 -19.55 -83.10 -15.12
CA VAL A 340 -18.21 -82.97 -14.55
C VAL A 340 -17.50 -81.71 -15.04
N ILE A 341 -17.65 -81.33 -16.32
CA ILE A 341 -17.09 -80.09 -16.86
C ILE A 341 -17.83 -78.87 -16.29
N ALA A 342 -19.15 -78.93 -16.13
CA ALA A 342 -19.91 -77.88 -15.46
C ALA A 342 -19.56 -77.79 -13.97
N LEU A 343 -19.34 -78.91 -13.28
CA LEU A 343 -18.90 -78.93 -11.89
C LEU A 343 -17.47 -78.42 -11.75
N LEU A 344 -16.56 -78.79 -12.67
CA LEU A 344 -15.20 -78.25 -12.73
C LEU A 344 -15.21 -76.77 -13.08
N ALA A 345 -16.08 -76.31 -13.98
CA ALA A 345 -16.24 -74.89 -14.28
C ALA A 345 -16.79 -74.13 -13.06
N VAL A 346 -17.75 -74.69 -12.33
CA VAL A 346 -18.25 -74.11 -11.08
C VAL A 346 -17.16 -74.08 -10.02
N VAL A 347 -16.42 -75.17 -9.80
CA VAL A 347 -15.29 -75.23 -8.85
C VAL A 347 -14.18 -74.27 -9.26
N LEU A 348 -13.85 -74.18 -10.56
CA LEU A 348 -12.85 -73.26 -11.10
C LEU A 348 -13.30 -71.79 -10.93
N THR A 349 -14.57 -71.47 -11.19
CA THR A 349 -15.12 -70.14 -10.90
C THR A 349 -15.20 -69.83 -9.40
N MET A 350 -15.30 -70.84 -8.55
CA MET A 350 -15.29 -70.68 -7.09
C MET A 350 -13.85 -70.53 -6.55
N TRP A 351 -12.85 -71.07 -7.24
CA TRP A 351 -11.41 -70.94 -6.95
C TRP A 351 -10.79 -69.64 -7.51
N LEU A 352 -11.38 -69.05 -8.56
CA LEU A 352 -10.95 -67.79 -9.18
C LEU A 352 -11.63 -66.53 -8.59
N LYS A 353 -12.43 -66.65 -7.52
CA LYS A 353 -12.99 -65.48 -6.84
C LYS A 353 -11.89 -64.75 -6.07
N PRO A 354 -11.61 -63.46 -6.35
CA PRO A 354 -10.60 -62.70 -5.62
C PRO A 354 -10.99 -62.60 -4.15
N LYS A 355 -10.02 -62.78 -3.27
CA LYS A 355 -10.22 -62.71 -1.82
C LYS A 355 -10.51 -61.26 -1.44
N GLU A 356 -11.65 -61.03 -0.80
CA GLU A 356 -12.03 -59.72 -0.29
C GLU A 356 -11.49 -59.56 1.13
N ILE A 357 -10.61 -58.58 1.34
CA ILE A 357 -10.04 -58.16 2.62
C ILE A 357 -10.66 -56.83 3.05
N ILE A 358 -10.69 -56.57 4.35
CA ILE A 358 -11.31 -55.37 4.94
C ILE A 358 -10.20 -54.35 5.19
N VAL A 359 -10.41 -53.10 4.77
CA VAL A 359 -9.45 -52.02 5.08
C VAL A 359 -9.38 -51.82 6.60
N PRO A 360 -8.20 -52.00 7.24
CA PRO A 360 -8.03 -51.81 8.68
C PRO A 360 -8.19 -50.34 9.09
N GLU A 361 -8.55 -50.12 10.35
CA GLU A 361 -8.62 -48.78 10.93
C GLU A 361 -7.22 -48.32 11.32
N VAL A 362 -6.73 -47.28 10.63
CA VAL A 362 -5.38 -46.71 10.81
C VAL A 362 -5.40 -45.21 11.12
N ILE A 363 -6.59 -44.64 11.38
CA ILE A 363 -6.76 -43.22 11.70
C ILE A 363 -6.10 -42.95 13.06
N GLY A 364 -5.26 -41.92 13.14
CA GLY A 364 -4.52 -41.53 14.34
C GLY A 364 -3.21 -42.28 14.59
N GLU A 365 -2.93 -43.34 13.84
CA GLU A 365 -1.65 -44.06 13.90
C GLU A 365 -0.53 -43.28 13.19
N GLU A 366 0.72 -43.55 13.57
CA GLU A 366 1.88 -43.00 12.86
C GLU A 366 1.97 -43.60 11.45
N GLU A 367 2.38 -42.78 10.47
CA GLU A 367 2.47 -43.16 9.05
C GLU A 367 3.17 -44.51 8.82
N LEU A 368 4.27 -44.76 9.52
CA LEU A 368 5.05 -46.01 9.41
C LEU A 368 4.24 -47.21 9.92
N ALA A 369 3.59 -47.08 11.09
CA ALA A 369 2.79 -48.14 11.68
C ALA A 369 1.53 -48.43 10.85
N ALA A 370 0.89 -47.38 10.31
CA ALA A 370 -0.27 -47.49 9.44
C ALA A 370 0.06 -48.20 8.10
N THR A 371 1.22 -47.88 7.51
CA THR A 371 1.69 -48.49 6.27
C THR A 371 2.02 -49.97 6.48
N GLU A 372 2.74 -50.31 7.56
CA GLU A 372 3.04 -51.70 7.91
C GLU A 372 1.76 -52.53 8.15
N LEU A 373 0.73 -51.95 8.77
CA LEU A 373 -0.54 -52.62 9.02
C LEU A 373 -1.32 -52.86 7.72
N LEU A 374 -1.34 -51.88 6.82
CA LEU A 374 -2.02 -51.98 5.52
C LEU A 374 -1.34 -53.01 4.61
N GLU A 375 -0.01 -53.03 4.55
CA GLU A 375 0.76 -54.00 3.77
C GLU A 375 0.61 -55.43 4.32
N LYS A 376 0.60 -55.59 5.65
CA LYS A 376 0.41 -56.89 6.31
C LYS A 376 -0.97 -57.49 6.03
N GLU A 377 -2.01 -56.66 5.91
CA GLU A 377 -3.37 -57.10 5.55
C GLU A 377 -3.54 -57.31 4.04
N GLY A 378 -2.53 -56.99 3.22
CA GLY A 378 -2.48 -57.26 1.78
C GLY A 378 -2.92 -56.08 0.90
N PHE A 379 -2.89 -54.84 1.41
CA PHE A 379 -3.12 -53.61 0.64
C PHE A 379 -1.80 -53.00 0.14
N VAL A 380 -1.87 -52.22 -0.94
CA VAL A 380 -0.73 -51.45 -1.46
C VAL A 380 -1.02 -49.97 -1.28
N ILE A 381 -0.03 -49.17 -0.87
CA ILE A 381 -0.20 -47.72 -0.80
C ILE A 381 -0.10 -47.15 -2.21
N ASP A 382 -1.20 -46.57 -2.70
CA ASP A 382 -1.30 -46.04 -4.07
C ASP A 382 -0.80 -44.59 -4.14
N GLU A 383 -1.19 -43.79 -3.16
CA GLU A 383 -0.86 -42.36 -3.10
C GLU A 383 -0.77 -41.86 -1.66
N ARG A 384 0.27 -41.10 -1.36
CA ARG A 384 0.47 -40.39 -0.08
C ARG A 384 0.15 -38.93 -0.29
N LEU A 385 -0.81 -38.42 0.47
CA LEU A 385 -1.28 -37.04 0.42
C LEU A 385 -1.09 -36.39 1.80
N GLU A 386 -0.66 -35.14 1.80
CA GLU A 386 -0.47 -34.34 3.03
C GLU A 386 -1.67 -33.39 3.19
N GLU A 387 -2.21 -33.31 4.41
CA GLU A 387 -3.34 -32.45 4.74
C GLU A 387 -3.12 -31.81 6.12
N THR A 388 -3.55 -30.57 6.32
CA THR A 388 -3.46 -29.89 7.62
C THR A 388 -4.53 -30.43 8.56
N SER A 389 -4.21 -30.60 9.84
CA SER A 389 -5.19 -31.02 10.85
C SER A 389 -4.90 -30.39 12.20
N ASP A 390 -5.98 -29.91 12.83
CA ASP A 390 -5.95 -29.37 14.20
C ASP A 390 -6.11 -30.47 15.26
N GLU A 391 -6.57 -31.66 14.85
CA GLU A 391 -6.84 -32.80 15.73
C GLU A 391 -5.67 -33.81 15.77
N PHE A 392 -4.96 -33.98 14.65
CA PHE A 392 -3.89 -34.97 14.50
C PHE A 392 -2.51 -34.30 14.38
N ASN A 393 -1.53 -34.79 15.13
CA ASN A 393 -0.16 -34.30 15.09
C ASN A 393 0.50 -34.61 13.74
N ALA A 394 1.54 -33.84 13.40
CA ALA A 394 2.32 -34.07 12.19
C ALA A 394 2.87 -35.52 12.14
N GLY A 395 2.63 -36.22 11.03
CA GLY A 395 3.02 -37.61 10.82
C GLY A 395 1.95 -38.66 11.18
N GLN A 396 0.79 -38.24 11.68
CA GLN A 396 -0.35 -39.14 11.95
C GLN A 396 -1.32 -39.22 10.78
N VAL A 397 -1.99 -40.36 10.60
CA VAL A 397 -2.96 -40.55 9.52
C VAL A 397 -4.31 -39.91 9.87
N ILE A 398 -4.78 -39.02 9.00
CA ILE A 398 -6.07 -38.32 9.13
C ILE A 398 -7.22 -39.20 8.61
N LYS A 399 -7.03 -39.78 7.42
CA LYS A 399 -8.05 -40.60 6.76
C LYS A 399 -7.43 -41.49 5.68
N THR A 400 -8.17 -42.53 5.28
CA THR A 400 -7.82 -43.42 4.17
C THR A 400 -8.91 -43.44 3.11
N ILE A 401 -8.52 -43.60 1.85
CA ILE A 401 -9.46 -43.88 0.76
C ILE A 401 -9.01 -45.17 0.09
N PRO A 402 -9.83 -46.24 0.12
CA PRO A 402 -11.16 -46.37 0.72
C PRO A 402 -11.15 -46.26 2.26
N GLU A 403 -12.25 -45.78 2.85
CA GLU A 403 -12.40 -45.68 4.31
C GLU A 403 -12.26 -47.04 5.02
N ALA A 404 -11.82 -47.00 6.27
CA ALA A 404 -11.74 -48.16 7.15
C ALA A 404 -13.08 -48.95 7.18
N GLY A 405 -12.99 -50.29 7.22
CA GLY A 405 -14.15 -51.18 7.25
C GLY A 405 -14.77 -51.51 5.89
N LYS A 406 -14.31 -50.90 4.77
CA LYS A 406 -14.77 -51.28 3.43
C LYS A 406 -14.06 -52.56 2.94
N LYS A 407 -14.81 -53.42 2.24
CA LYS A 407 -14.27 -54.62 1.59
C LYS A 407 -13.62 -54.26 0.26
N ARG A 408 -12.43 -54.78 0.03
CA ARG A 408 -11.61 -54.55 -1.16
C ARG A 408 -10.84 -55.81 -1.53
N LYS A 409 -10.33 -55.87 -2.75
CA LYS A 409 -9.57 -57.03 -3.20
C LYS A 409 -8.17 -56.95 -2.64
N GLU A 410 -7.60 -58.10 -2.33
CA GLU A 410 -6.18 -58.23 -1.99
C GLU A 410 -5.33 -57.66 -3.13
N GLY A 411 -4.43 -56.74 -2.81
CA GLY A 411 -3.62 -55.96 -3.76
C GLY A 411 -4.23 -54.66 -4.26
N ASP A 412 -5.44 -54.27 -3.82
CA ASP A 412 -6.02 -52.96 -4.15
C ASP A 412 -5.23 -51.81 -3.48
N GLY A 413 -5.16 -50.68 -4.19
CA GLY A 413 -4.52 -49.46 -3.72
C GLY A 413 -5.31 -48.71 -2.65
N VAL A 414 -4.63 -48.27 -1.58
CA VAL A 414 -5.17 -47.38 -0.54
C VAL A 414 -4.42 -46.05 -0.58
N LYS A 415 -5.17 -44.96 -0.64
CA LYS A 415 -4.63 -43.60 -0.49
C LYS A 415 -4.58 -43.22 0.98
N LEU A 416 -3.44 -42.71 1.41
CA LEU A 416 -3.16 -42.33 2.79
C LEU A 416 -3.08 -40.81 2.90
N PHE A 417 -3.85 -40.21 3.81
CA PHE A 417 -3.79 -38.79 4.13
C PHE A 417 -3.06 -38.62 5.46
N VAL A 418 -1.92 -37.93 5.46
CA VAL A 418 -1.06 -37.73 6.63
C VAL A 418 -1.11 -36.27 7.06
N SER A 419 -1.26 -36.05 8.37
CA SER A 419 -1.27 -34.72 8.97
C SER A 419 0.11 -34.07 8.87
N ILE A 420 0.15 -32.80 8.48
CA ILE A 420 1.34 -31.95 8.61
C ILE A 420 1.26 -31.02 9.84
N GLY A 421 0.25 -31.20 10.69
CA GLY A 421 -0.03 -30.37 11.86
C GLY A 421 -0.91 -29.15 11.55
N LYS A 422 -1.02 -28.24 12.54
CA LYS A 422 -1.75 -26.97 12.43
C LYS A 422 -1.15 -26.06 11.37
N ASP A 423 -1.99 -25.24 10.74
CA ASP A 423 -1.58 -24.31 9.70
C ASP A 423 -0.58 -23.29 10.25
N LYS A 424 0.58 -23.20 9.61
CA LYS A 424 1.67 -22.27 9.97
C LYS A 424 1.76 -21.21 8.89
N MET A 425 1.77 -19.95 9.32
CA MET A 425 1.98 -18.83 8.42
C MET A 425 3.20 -18.02 8.82
N LYS A 426 3.83 -17.36 7.85
CA LYS A 426 4.93 -16.44 8.11
C LYS A 426 4.38 -15.11 8.61
N LEU A 427 4.86 -14.67 9.77
CA LEU A 427 4.47 -13.39 10.36
C LEU A 427 5.10 -12.25 9.54
N LEU A 428 4.29 -11.32 9.04
CA LEU A 428 4.80 -10.17 8.30
C LEU A 428 5.47 -9.13 9.22
N ASN A 429 6.19 -8.18 8.61
CA ASN A 429 6.69 -6.99 9.31
C ASN A 429 5.60 -5.91 9.38
N TYR A 430 5.26 -5.51 10.59
CA TYR A 430 4.27 -4.50 10.95
C TYR A 430 4.90 -3.23 11.55
N VAL A 431 6.23 -3.18 11.72
CA VAL A 431 6.93 -1.97 12.14
C VAL A 431 6.68 -0.84 11.14
N GLY A 432 6.35 0.35 11.66
CA GLY A 432 5.97 1.54 10.90
C GLY A 432 4.48 1.63 10.54
N ARG A 433 3.65 0.65 10.92
CA ARG A 433 2.19 0.68 10.69
C ARG A 433 1.42 1.18 11.93
N SER A 434 0.15 1.54 11.74
CA SER A 434 -0.75 1.83 12.84
C SER A 434 -1.09 0.57 13.63
N TYR A 435 -0.98 0.64 14.96
CA TYR A 435 -1.30 -0.46 15.88
C TYR A 435 -2.76 -0.90 15.72
N GLU A 436 -3.70 0.04 15.72
CA GLU A 436 -5.14 -0.25 15.67
C GLU A 436 -5.54 -0.96 14.37
N ALA A 437 -5.05 -0.48 13.24
CA ALA A 437 -5.30 -1.12 11.95
C ALA A 437 -4.62 -2.50 11.84
N THR A 438 -3.47 -2.68 12.49
CA THR A 438 -2.72 -3.94 12.48
C THR A 438 -3.40 -5.00 13.35
N VAL A 439 -3.94 -4.62 14.52
CA VAL A 439 -4.72 -5.52 15.39
C VAL A 439 -5.93 -6.04 14.63
N GLN A 440 -6.73 -5.16 14.03
CA GLN A 440 -7.92 -5.57 13.25
C GLN A 440 -7.54 -6.48 12.08
N PHE A 441 -6.41 -6.21 11.42
CA PHE A 441 -5.90 -7.08 10.38
C PHE A 441 -5.57 -8.47 10.94
N LEU A 442 -4.80 -8.56 12.01
CA LEU A 442 -4.34 -9.84 12.59
C LEU A 442 -5.47 -10.65 13.21
N GLU A 443 -6.45 -10.02 13.85
CA GLU A 443 -7.67 -10.69 14.36
C GLU A 443 -8.41 -11.42 13.23
N ASN A 444 -8.47 -10.85 12.02
CA ASN A 444 -9.07 -11.50 10.85
C ASN A 444 -8.27 -12.71 10.33
N TYR A 445 -7.00 -12.85 10.71
CA TYR A 445 -6.16 -14.03 10.41
C TYR A 445 -6.10 -15.03 11.57
N GLY A 446 -6.94 -14.88 12.58
CA GLY A 446 -7.05 -15.82 13.70
C GLY A 446 -6.03 -15.61 14.82
N PHE A 447 -5.35 -14.46 14.87
CA PHE A 447 -4.52 -14.11 16.02
C PHE A 447 -5.39 -13.52 17.14
N GLU A 448 -5.57 -14.28 18.22
CA GLU A 448 -6.42 -13.87 19.35
C GLU A 448 -5.66 -13.15 20.48
N LYS A 449 -4.32 -13.26 20.50
CA LYS A 449 -3.46 -12.77 21.60
C LYS A 449 -2.53 -11.68 21.10
N ILE A 450 -2.97 -10.42 21.14
CA ILE A 450 -2.17 -9.25 20.73
C ILE A 450 -2.06 -8.26 21.89
N THR A 451 -0.84 -7.97 22.33
CA THR A 451 -0.55 -7.14 23.51
C THR A 451 0.26 -5.90 23.12
N PRO A 452 -0.18 -4.67 23.45
CA PRO A 452 0.59 -3.46 23.24
C PRO A 452 1.54 -3.18 24.41
N VAL A 453 2.77 -2.79 24.09
CA VAL A 453 3.76 -2.22 25.01
C VAL A 453 4.06 -0.81 24.56
N GLU A 454 3.78 0.19 25.37
CA GLU A 454 3.86 1.57 24.95
C GLU A 454 5.19 2.24 25.35
N GLU A 455 5.93 2.79 24.38
CA GLU A 455 7.23 3.43 24.57
C GLU A 455 7.31 4.79 23.84
N TYR A 456 8.11 5.74 24.35
CA TYR A 456 8.31 7.03 23.67
C TYR A 456 9.26 6.86 22.49
N SER A 457 8.92 7.44 21.34
CA SER A 457 9.78 7.45 20.16
C SER A 457 9.53 8.68 19.28
N ASP A 458 10.35 8.87 18.26
CA ASP A 458 10.16 9.94 17.28
C ASP A 458 8.97 9.69 16.32
N GLU A 459 8.43 8.47 16.29
CA GLU A 459 7.30 8.09 15.44
C GLU A 459 5.97 8.63 15.97
N PRO A 460 4.96 8.88 15.10
CA PRO A 460 3.63 9.32 15.51
C PRO A 460 2.98 8.39 16.55
N ILE A 461 2.14 8.94 17.42
CA ILE A 461 1.41 8.17 18.42
C ILE A 461 0.57 7.07 17.75
N GLY A 462 0.62 5.85 18.31
CA GLY A 462 -0.08 4.69 17.77
C GLY A 462 0.66 3.94 16.66
N THR A 463 1.89 4.35 16.30
CA THR A 463 2.74 3.65 15.33
C THR A 463 3.50 2.50 16.00
N ILE A 464 3.53 1.32 15.38
CA ILE A 464 4.32 0.18 15.84
C ILE A 464 5.79 0.44 15.57
N ILE A 465 6.63 0.42 16.59
CA ILE A 465 8.09 0.60 16.51
C ILE A 465 8.87 -0.69 16.72
N GLY A 466 8.21 -1.72 17.24
CA GLY A 466 8.77 -3.05 17.46
C GLY A 466 7.70 -4.10 17.44
N GLN A 467 8.07 -5.33 17.11
CA GLN A 467 7.17 -6.47 17.15
C GLN A 467 7.91 -7.70 17.67
N GLN A 468 7.16 -8.58 18.33
CA GLN A 468 7.62 -9.91 18.72
C GLN A 468 6.42 -10.86 18.61
N PRO A 469 6.52 -12.01 17.92
CA PRO A 469 7.69 -12.58 17.23
C PRO A 469 8.25 -11.72 16.08
N GLU A 470 9.49 -12.01 15.67
CA GLU A 470 10.15 -11.26 14.58
C GLU A 470 9.48 -11.53 13.22
N ALA A 471 9.70 -10.63 12.27
CA ALA A 471 9.22 -10.82 10.90
C ALA A 471 9.79 -12.09 10.26
N ASP A 472 9.02 -12.69 9.35
CA ASP A 472 9.29 -13.92 8.62
C ASP A 472 9.36 -15.20 9.46
N GLN A 473 9.10 -15.13 10.77
CA GLN A 473 8.98 -16.30 11.63
C GLN A 473 7.68 -17.06 11.33
N GLU A 474 7.77 -18.39 11.22
CA GLU A 474 6.59 -19.25 11.07
C GLU A 474 5.87 -19.39 12.41
N VAL A 475 4.60 -18.99 12.43
CA VAL A 475 3.76 -18.93 13.63
C VAL A 475 2.41 -19.59 13.35
N VAL A 476 1.81 -20.13 14.40
CA VAL A 476 0.44 -20.65 14.37
C VAL A 476 -0.46 -19.56 14.97
N PRO A 477 -1.41 -18.98 14.21
CA PRO A 477 -2.18 -17.81 14.66
C PRO A 477 -2.88 -17.99 16.00
N GLU A 478 -3.52 -19.14 16.23
CA GLU A 478 -4.27 -19.42 17.47
C GLU A 478 -3.38 -19.57 18.72
N ASP A 479 -2.15 -20.05 18.53
CA ASP A 479 -1.25 -20.40 19.63
C ASP A 479 -0.22 -19.30 19.93
N THR A 480 -0.07 -18.32 19.04
CA THR A 480 0.99 -17.30 19.11
C THR A 480 0.50 -16.00 19.76
N GLU A 481 1.22 -15.53 20.77
CA GLU A 481 1.03 -14.17 21.32
C GLU A 481 1.95 -13.18 20.59
N ILE A 482 1.36 -12.11 20.05
CA ILE A 482 2.09 -11.02 19.40
C ILE A 482 2.15 -9.83 20.35
N ILE A 483 3.37 -9.37 20.62
CA ILE A 483 3.65 -8.17 21.39
C ILE A 483 4.09 -7.08 20.42
N PHE A 484 3.36 -5.97 20.40
CA PHE A 484 3.74 -4.78 19.64
C PHE A 484 4.25 -3.69 20.56
N THR A 485 5.45 -3.18 20.27
CA THR A 485 5.91 -1.94 20.88
C THR A 485 5.29 -0.78 20.11
N VAL A 486 4.50 0.07 20.78
CA VAL A 486 3.72 1.16 20.17
C VAL A 486 4.25 2.51 20.65
N SER A 487 4.45 3.43 19.71
CA SER A 487 4.90 4.78 20.00
C SER A 487 3.84 5.57 20.77
N LYS A 488 4.25 6.18 21.89
CA LYS A 488 3.53 7.23 22.63
C LYS A 488 3.73 8.62 22.04
N GLY A 489 4.44 8.71 20.92
CA GLY A 489 4.99 9.96 20.41
C GLY A 489 6.25 10.37 21.15
N LYS A 490 6.73 11.56 20.82
CA LYS A 490 7.96 12.13 21.37
C LYS A 490 7.84 12.36 22.87
N GLU A 491 8.93 12.11 23.59
CA GLU A 491 9.04 12.47 24.99
C GLU A 491 9.18 13.99 25.11
N LEU A 492 8.07 14.67 25.39
CA LEU A 492 8.05 16.13 25.54
C LEU A 492 8.26 16.54 27.00
N HIS A 493 9.19 17.46 27.23
CA HIS A 493 9.43 18.06 28.54
C HIS A 493 8.65 19.37 28.69
N SER A 494 8.12 19.64 29.88
CA SER A 494 7.45 20.92 30.16
C SER A 494 8.48 22.01 30.47
N LEU A 495 8.37 23.14 29.77
CA LEU A 495 9.24 24.29 29.99
C LEU A 495 8.92 24.97 31.32
N ASN A 496 9.92 25.06 32.20
CA ASN A 496 9.79 25.74 33.48
C ASN A 496 9.74 27.27 33.31
N ASP A 497 9.34 27.96 34.38
CA ASP A 497 9.46 29.41 34.47
C ASP A 497 10.94 29.78 34.71
N LEU A 498 11.53 30.45 33.72
CA LEU A 498 12.92 30.92 33.70
C LEU A 498 13.03 32.38 34.15
N SER A 499 11.89 33.04 34.43
CA SER A 499 11.85 34.44 34.86
C SER A 499 12.64 34.64 36.15
N GLY A 500 13.50 35.66 36.19
CA GLY A 500 14.34 35.96 37.35
C GLY A 500 15.58 35.07 37.52
N MET A 501 15.79 34.06 36.67
CA MET A 501 17.01 33.24 36.72
C MET A 501 18.24 34.01 36.23
N THR A 502 19.41 33.62 36.74
CA THR A 502 20.72 34.09 36.29
C THR A 502 21.25 33.23 35.15
N GLU A 503 22.23 33.74 34.40
CA GLU A 503 22.87 33.01 33.29
C GLU A 503 23.39 31.62 33.70
N LYS A 504 24.04 31.50 34.86
CA LYS A 504 24.51 30.20 35.40
C LYS A 504 23.39 29.21 35.69
N GLN A 505 22.24 29.72 36.15
CA GLN A 505 21.06 28.87 36.41
C GLN A 505 20.41 28.43 35.11
N LEU A 506 20.39 29.30 34.09
CA LEU A 506 19.94 28.95 32.75
C LEU A 506 20.81 27.87 32.12
N GLU A 507 22.13 27.99 32.18
CA GLU A 507 23.05 26.95 31.67
C GLU A 507 22.82 25.59 32.37
N SER A 508 22.59 25.62 33.69
CA SER A 508 22.33 24.41 34.47
C SER A 508 21.00 23.77 34.08
N TYR A 509 19.97 24.59 33.85
CA TYR A 509 18.66 24.14 33.38
C TYR A 509 18.72 23.61 31.94
N ALA A 510 19.43 24.30 31.04
CA ALA A 510 19.63 23.87 29.67
C ALA A 510 20.27 22.48 29.59
N LYS A 511 21.24 22.19 30.47
CA LYS A 511 21.88 20.86 30.56
C LYS A 511 20.95 19.79 31.11
N SER A 512 20.17 20.10 32.15
CA SER A 512 19.29 19.10 32.78
C SER A 512 18.05 18.80 31.96
N ALA A 513 17.48 19.80 31.28
CA ALA A 513 16.33 19.66 30.40
C ALA A 513 16.72 19.32 28.94
N VAL A 514 18.02 19.28 28.62
CA VAL A 514 18.56 19.06 27.28
C VAL A 514 17.94 20.05 26.27
N LEU A 515 17.99 21.35 26.58
CA LEU A 515 17.41 22.43 25.76
C LEU A 515 18.49 23.42 25.28
N THR A 516 18.22 24.13 24.19
CA THR A 516 19.11 25.17 23.66
C THR A 516 18.62 26.55 24.08
N ILE A 517 19.27 27.20 25.06
CA ILE A 517 18.91 28.55 25.48
C ILE A 517 19.71 29.60 24.68
N HIS A 518 19.01 30.56 24.09
CA HIS A 518 19.60 31.66 23.33
C HIS A 518 19.23 33.01 23.94
N ILE A 519 20.23 33.82 24.26
CA ILE A 519 20.02 35.17 24.80
C ILE A 519 19.89 36.13 23.61
N VAL A 520 18.68 36.64 23.37
CA VAL A 520 18.37 37.41 22.15
C VAL A 520 18.84 38.86 22.26
N SER A 521 18.58 39.49 23.41
CA SER A 521 18.94 40.89 23.65
C SER A 521 18.85 41.22 25.14
N GLY A 522 19.55 42.28 25.53
CA GLY A 522 19.38 42.88 26.86
C GLY A 522 18.45 44.09 26.81
N GLU A 523 17.43 44.12 27.67
CA GLU A 523 16.48 45.23 27.82
C GLU A 523 16.66 45.91 29.18
N TYR A 524 16.37 47.21 29.26
CA TYR A 524 16.36 47.92 30.55
C TYR A 524 15.05 47.60 31.28
N SER A 525 15.16 47.34 32.58
CA SER A 525 14.01 47.07 33.43
C SER A 525 14.22 47.69 34.81
N GLU A 526 13.20 48.40 35.29
CA GLU A 526 13.20 48.99 36.64
C GLU A 526 12.83 47.95 37.71
N THR A 527 12.13 46.88 37.32
CA THR A 527 11.59 45.86 38.23
C THR A 527 12.46 44.62 38.33
N VAL A 528 13.33 44.38 37.34
CA VAL A 528 14.17 43.18 37.26
C VAL A 528 15.64 43.58 37.37
N GLU A 529 16.32 43.05 38.39
CA GLU A 529 17.75 43.28 38.63
C GLU A 529 18.61 42.93 37.40
N LYS A 530 19.71 43.67 37.23
CA LYS A 530 20.67 43.47 36.15
C LYS A 530 21.21 42.02 36.16
N GLY A 531 21.20 41.38 34.99
CA GLY A 531 21.70 40.01 34.82
C GLY A 531 20.69 38.91 35.15
N ARG A 532 19.39 39.25 35.31
CA ARG A 532 18.29 38.29 35.44
C ARG A 532 17.38 38.29 34.21
N VAL A 533 16.72 37.17 33.95
CA VAL A 533 15.74 37.04 32.86
C VAL A 533 14.49 37.90 33.11
N ILE A 534 14.13 38.70 32.12
CA ILE A 534 12.89 39.49 32.08
C ILE A 534 11.75 38.66 31.52
N SER A 535 11.99 37.99 30.39
CA SER A 535 10.99 37.23 29.66
C SER A 535 11.63 36.07 28.91
N GLN A 536 10.80 35.06 28.64
CA GLN A 536 11.16 33.88 27.87
C GLN A 536 10.17 33.66 26.74
N LYS A 537 10.63 33.03 25.67
CA LYS A 537 9.80 32.53 24.58
C LYS A 537 10.34 31.16 24.14
N PRO A 538 9.54 30.09 24.14
CA PRO A 538 8.10 30.00 24.45
C PRO A 538 7.72 30.22 25.94
N PRO A 539 6.43 30.45 26.28
CA PRO A 539 6.00 30.68 27.66
C PRO A 539 6.12 29.41 28.52
N LYS A 540 6.10 29.58 29.85
CA LYS A 540 6.12 28.46 30.80
C LYS A 540 4.96 27.48 30.57
N GLY A 541 5.21 26.20 30.78
CA GLY A 541 4.26 25.11 30.57
C GLY A 541 4.16 24.63 29.12
N THR A 542 4.91 25.23 28.19
CA THR A 542 4.99 24.73 26.80
C THR A 542 5.68 23.37 26.81
N LYS A 543 5.08 22.38 26.13
CA LYS A 543 5.68 21.05 25.92
C LYS A 543 6.69 21.15 24.78
N MET A 544 7.94 20.85 25.07
CA MET A 544 9.09 21.05 24.18
C MET A 544 9.82 19.72 23.94
N ASP A 545 10.38 19.57 22.75
CA ASP A 545 11.27 18.45 22.42
C ASP A 545 12.69 18.72 22.97
N LYS A 546 13.50 17.66 23.08
CA LYS A 546 14.92 17.77 23.40
C LYS A 546 15.63 18.58 22.30
N HIS A 547 16.56 19.44 22.69
CA HIS A 547 17.35 20.36 21.87
C HIS A 547 16.60 21.57 21.31
N GLU A 548 15.29 21.70 21.57
CA GLU A 548 14.50 22.82 21.10
C GLU A 548 14.97 24.16 21.72
N ARG A 549 14.79 25.24 20.96
CA ARG A 549 15.34 26.57 21.28
C ARG A 549 14.40 27.36 22.19
N VAL A 550 14.95 27.91 23.27
CA VAL A 550 14.29 28.87 24.15
C VAL A 550 15.02 30.19 24.09
N ASP A 551 14.33 31.23 23.66
CA ASP A 551 14.82 32.60 23.60
C ASP A 551 14.55 33.30 24.94
N VAL A 552 15.58 33.91 25.53
CA VAL A 552 15.47 34.68 26.78
C VAL A 552 15.96 36.11 26.59
N VAL A 553 15.29 37.05 27.26
CA VAL A 553 15.67 38.47 27.32
C VAL A 553 16.21 38.77 28.70
N MET A 554 17.42 39.35 28.76
CA MET A 554 18.12 39.62 30.02
C MET A 554 18.00 41.09 30.42
N SER A 555 17.92 41.37 31.72
CA SER A 555 17.89 42.76 32.22
C SER A 555 19.27 43.41 32.19
N LYS A 556 19.35 44.60 31.59
CA LYS A 556 20.49 45.53 31.65
C LYS A 556 20.48 46.38 32.93
N GLY A 557 19.46 46.24 33.78
CA GLY A 557 19.19 47.09 34.94
C GLY A 557 18.30 48.29 34.60
N ALA A 558 18.12 49.20 35.55
CA ALA A 558 17.37 50.42 35.32
C ALA A 558 18.07 51.30 34.25
N PRO A 559 17.32 52.00 33.39
CA PRO A 559 17.92 52.92 32.42
C PRO A 559 18.68 54.03 33.16
N SER A 560 19.90 54.33 32.72
CA SER A 560 20.68 55.46 33.25
C SER A 560 19.98 56.77 32.89
N LYS A 561 19.88 57.70 33.84
CA LYS A 561 19.30 59.02 33.60
C LYS A 561 20.06 59.76 32.50
N PRO A 562 19.37 60.57 31.67
CA PRO A 562 20.03 61.35 30.63
C PRO A 562 20.99 62.40 31.23
N VAL A 563 22.14 62.59 30.58
CA VAL A 563 23.18 63.57 30.94
C VAL A 563 23.16 64.69 29.90
N LYS A 564 23.23 65.95 30.34
CA LYS A 564 23.44 67.12 29.48
C LYS A 564 24.85 67.67 29.67
N LEU A 565 25.46 68.09 28.57
CA LEU A 565 26.78 68.71 28.55
C LEU A 565 26.63 70.20 28.26
N LEU A 566 26.99 71.06 29.21
CA LEU A 566 27.12 72.50 28.97
C LEU A 566 28.57 72.82 28.68
N VAL A 567 28.80 73.51 27.57
CA VAL A 567 30.10 74.03 27.19
C VAL A 567 30.02 75.55 27.16
N LYS A 568 30.68 76.23 28.11
CA LYS A 568 30.65 77.68 28.23
C LYS A 568 32.05 78.26 28.06
N THR A 569 32.17 79.33 27.29
CA THR A 569 33.42 80.08 27.14
C THR A 569 33.32 81.31 28.03
N ILE A 570 34.15 81.37 29.06
CA ILE A 570 34.23 82.48 30.01
C ILE A 570 35.37 83.39 29.56
N THR A 571 35.14 84.69 29.52
CA THR A 571 36.17 85.68 29.19
C THR A 571 36.54 86.42 30.45
N ILE A 572 37.81 86.37 30.82
CA ILE A 572 38.34 86.93 32.05
C ILE A 572 39.14 88.17 31.66
N PRO A 573 38.60 89.39 31.87
CA PRO A 573 39.32 90.61 31.57
C PRO A 573 40.44 90.85 32.58
N TYR A 574 41.58 91.36 32.09
CA TYR A 574 42.66 91.88 32.92
C TYR A 574 42.28 93.27 33.42
N GLU A 575 42.30 93.48 34.74
CA GLU A 575 42.01 94.79 35.31
C GLU A 575 43.32 95.50 35.67
N ASN A 576 43.54 96.67 35.07
CA ASN A 576 44.69 97.48 35.41
C ASN A 576 44.41 98.17 36.76
N PRO A 577 45.27 98.03 37.79
CA PRO A 577 45.14 98.82 39.01
C PRO A 577 45.27 100.31 38.65
N GLU A 578 44.24 101.10 38.95
CA GLU A 578 44.15 102.53 38.58
C GLU A 578 45.26 103.36 39.26
N ASP A 579 46.17 103.92 38.46
CA ASP A 579 46.60 105.33 38.43
C ASP A 579 47.90 105.47 37.58
N GLU A 580 47.84 105.32 36.25
CA GLU A 580 48.88 105.82 35.33
C GLU A 580 48.33 105.89 33.88
N ASP A 581 47.89 107.08 33.48
CA ASP A 581 47.37 107.38 32.13
C ASP A 581 48.47 107.54 31.05
N GLU A 582 49.72 107.14 31.32
CA GLU A 582 50.83 107.19 30.36
C GLU A 582 51.70 105.93 30.46
N TRP A 583 51.50 104.96 29.57
CA TRP A 583 52.38 103.79 29.45
C TRP A 583 53.60 104.12 28.59
N GLU A 584 54.82 104.02 29.14
CA GLU A 584 56.05 103.92 28.35
C GLU A 584 56.35 102.46 28.00
N GLU A 585 57.02 102.23 26.86
CA GLU A 585 57.33 100.90 26.33
C GLU A 585 58.36 100.19 27.24
N GLY A 586 57.90 99.53 28.31
CA GLY A 586 58.78 98.82 29.25
C GLY A 586 58.18 98.31 30.58
N ASP A 587 56.94 98.63 30.95
CA ASP A 587 56.38 98.22 32.25
C ASP A 587 55.93 96.74 32.30
N GLU A 588 56.39 96.02 33.34
CA GLU A 588 55.99 94.63 33.63
C GLU A 588 54.59 94.59 34.24
N ARG A 589 53.63 93.99 33.51
CA ARG A 589 52.25 93.81 34.00
C ARG A 589 52.21 92.90 35.22
N GLU A 590 51.55 93.33 36.30
CA GLU A 590 51.37 92.50 37.48
C GLU A 590 50.46 91.30 37.16
N PRO A 591 50.90 90.05 37.45
CA PRO A 591 50.11 88.86 37.18
C PRO A 591 48.91 88.76 38.13
N GLN A 592 47.73 88.49 37.57
CA GLN A 592 46.49 88.28 38.33
C GLN A 592 46.15 86.80 38.40
N LYS A 593 45.99 86.26 39.61
CA LYS A 593 45.74 84.83 39.84
C LYS A 593 44.26 84.49 39.69
N ILE A 594 43.94 83.58 38.78
CA ILE A 594 42.61 83.08 38.49
C ILE A 594 42.41 81.68 39.04
N GLN A 595 41.26 81.44 39.68
CA GLN A 595 40.81 80.12 40.14
C GLN A 595 39.40 79.86 39.63
N ILE A 596 39.21 78.74 38.93
CA ILE A 596 37.92 78.30 38.38
C ILE A 596 37.40 77.12 39.19
N TYR A 597 36.22 77.27 39.77
CA TYR A 597 35.49 76.23 40.50
C TYR A 597 34.31 75.79 39.65
N ILE A 598 34.09 74.47 39.58
CA ILE A 598 32.98 73.87 38.85
C ILE A 598 32.24 72.92 39.79
N GLN A 599 30.92 72.98 39.77
CA GLN A 599 30.02 72.03 40.40
C GLN A 599 29.29 71.25 39.30
N ASP A 600 29.59 69.96 39.19
CA ASP A 600 29.00 69.05 38.22
C ASP A 600 28.96 67.62 38.79
N ARG A 601 28.63 66.61 37.96
CA ARG A 601 28.60 65.21 38.40
C ARG A 601 29.94 64.70 38.98
N LYS A 602 31.07 65.23 38.54
CA LYS A 602 32.43 64.73 38.87
C LYS A 602 33.18 65.65 39.84
N HIS A 603 32.80 66.92 39.92
CA HIS A 603 33.50 67.97 40.66
C HIS A 603 32.58 68.65 41.66
N THR A 604 33.15 69.03 42.80
CA THR A 604 32.45 69.78 43.84
C THR A 604 33.03 71.19 43.95
N MET A 605 32.22 72.16 44.37
CA MET A 605 32.60 73.58 44.47
C MET A 605 33.62 73.89 45.57
N ASN A 606 34.24 72.86 46.16
CA ASN A 606 35.17 72.99 47.28
C ASN A 606 36.61 73.23 46.81
N ASP A 607 37.00 72.64 45.68
CA ASP A 607 38.35 72.69 45.15
C ASP A 607 38.36 73.33 43.74
N PRO A 608 39.35 74.18 43.41
CA PRO A 608 39.46 74.73 42.07
C PRO A 608 39.82 73.63 41.06
N VAL A 609 39.10 73.59 39.95
CA VAL A 609 39.37 72.67 38.83
C VAL A 609 40.57 73.15 38.02
N GLU A 610 40.75 74.47 37.91
CA GLU A 610 41.88 75.10 37.20
C GLU A 610 42.37 76.34 37.95
N GLU A 611 43.68 76.53 38.02
CA GLU A 611 44.35 77.67 38.65
C GLU A 611 45.50 78.15 37.75
N PHE A 612 45.51 79.43 37.40
CA PHE A 612 46.53 80.03 36.51
C PHE A 612 46.62 81.55 36.70
N GLU A 613 47.65 82.18 36.14
CA GLU A 613 47.86 83.63 36.18
C GLU A 613 47.62 84.26 34.81
N ILE A 614 47.07 85.48 34.78
CA ILE A 614 46.83 86.26 33.56
C ILE A 614 47.52 87.62 33.63
N THR A 615 48.01 88.08 32.49
CA THR A 615 48.55 89.44 32.27
C THR A 615 47.85 90.15 31.10
N GLU A 616 46.84 89.51 30.50
CA GLU A 616 45.97 90.02 29.44
C GLU A 616 44.63 89.29 29.46
N ASP A 617 43.63 89.87 28.78
CA ASP A 617 42.30 89.27 28.64
C ASP A 617 42.39 87.84 28.10
N THR A 618 41.89 86.89 28.88
CA THR A 618 41.99 85.47 28.56
C THR A 618 40.61 84.83 28.55
N SER A 619 40.29 84.11 27.48
CA SER A 619 39.09 83.25 27.44
C SER A 619 39.43 81.80 27.80
N ARG A 620 38.58 81.17 28.62
CA ARG A 620 38.67 79.75 28.99
C ARG A 620 37.36 79.03 28.71
N LYS A 621 37.47 77.79 28.26
CA LYS A 621 36.33 76.95 27.91
C LYS A 621 36.12 75.93 29.03
N ILE A 622 35.02 76.06 29.75
CA ILE A 622 34.63 75.11 30.80
C ILE A 622 33.58 74.14 30.26
N THR A 623 33.64 72.89 30.73
CA THR A 623 32.68 71.83 30.38
C THR A 623 32.07 71.31 31.67
N ILE A 624 30.74 71.28 31.73
CA ILE A 624 29.96 70.90 32.91
C ILE A 624 29.02 69.75 32.50
N GLU A 625 29.12 68.62 33.20
CA GLU A 625 28.28 67.43 32.98
C GLU A 625 27.20 67.32 34.08
N LEU A 626 25.91 67.38 33.73
CA LEU A 626 24.80 67.24 34.69
C LEU A 626 23.88 66.06 34.36
N GLU A 627 23.48 65.30 35.37
CA GLU A 627 22.39 64.30 35.27
C GLU A 627 21.01 64.90 35.58
N GLU A 628 19.95 64.26 35.08
CA GLU A 628 18.56 64.70 35.30
C GLU A 628 18.22 64.80 36.80
N GLY A 629 18.03 66.05 37.26
CA GLY A 629 17.72 66.42 38.64
C GLY A 629 18.87 67.03 39.43
N GLU A 630 20.08 67.11 38.85
CA GLU A 630 21.23 67.77 39.47
C GLU A 630 21.31 69.27 39.17
N ARG A 631 22.05 70.01 40.00
CA ARG A 631 22.34 71.44 39.83
C ARG A 631 23.79 71.61 39.45
N GLY A 632 24.04 72.42 38.42
CA GLY A 632 25.38 72.81 38.01
C GLY A 632 25.70 74.24 38.38
N GLY A 633 26.98 74.55 38.43
CA GLY A 633 27.43 75.92 38.57
C GLY A 633 28.92 76.05 38.34
N TYR A 634 29.35 77.28 38.11
CA TYR A 634 30.77 77.61 38.11
C TYR A 634 31.00 78.95 38.78
N LYS A 635 32.22 79.13 39.26
CA LYS A 635 32.65 80.36 39.91
C LYS A 635 34.09 80.63 39.55
N VAL A 636 34.37 81.83 39.05
CA VAL A 636 35.70 82.28 38.71
C VAL A 636 36.11 83.38 39.69
N LEU A 637 37.21 83.15 40.38
CA LEU A 637 37.83 84.13 41.27
C LEU A 637 39.11 84.68 40.65
N ARG A 638 39.35 85.98 40.80
CA ARG A 638 40.61 86.66 40.51
C ARG A 638 41.11 87.34 41.77
N ASN A 639 42.34 87.00 42.19
CA ASN A 639 42.94 87.52 43.42
C ASN A 639 41.95 87.47 44.61
N GLN A 640 41.24 86.34 44.75
CA GLN A 640 40.20 86.08 45.76
C GLN A 640 38.89 86.88 45.63
N THR A 641 38.72 87.68 44.57
CA THR A 641 37.47 88.40 44.25
C THR A 641 36.70 87.66 43.17
N VAL A 642 35.37 87.53 43.32
CA VAL A 642 34.52 86.83 42.35
C VAL A 642 34.31 87.71 41.13
N ILE A 643 34.67 87.22 39.94
CA ILE A 643 34.44 87.93 38.67
C ILE A 643 33.12 87.47 38.05
N GLU A 644 32.90 86.16 38.02
CA GLU A 644 31.73 85.57 37.37
C GLU A 644 31.30 84.32 38.15
N GLU A 645 30.01 84.23 38.47
CA GLU A 645 29.39 83.06 39.09
C GLU A 645 28.05 82.82 38.41
N ASP A 646 27.78 81.56 38.07
CA ASP A 646 26.50 81.14 37.51
C ASP A 646 26.08 79.81 38.12
N LYS A 647 24.78 79.64 38.33
CA LYS A 647 24.17 78.42 38.87
C LYS A 647 22.92 78.13 38.06
N PHE A 648 22.82 76.90 37.58
CA PHE A 648 21.74 76.50 36.70
C PHE A 648 21.27 75.08 37.00
N ASP A 649 19.98 74.84 36.81
CA ASP A 649 19.37 73.53 36.98
C ASP A 649 19.45 72.72 35.67
N TYR A 650 19.47 71.39 35.74
CA TYR A 650 19.48 70.51 34.55
C TYR A 650 18.38 70.86 33.51
N LYS A 651 17.24 71.39 33.95
CA LYS A 651 16.12 71.79 33.07
C LYS A 651 16.38 73.06 32.26
N GLU A 652 17.32 73.89 32.69
CA GLU A 652 17.64 75.19 32.06
C GLU A 652 18.69 75.02 30.95
N LEU A 653 19.40 73.89 30.94
CA LEU A 653 20.23 73.47 29.82
C LEU A 653 19.32 73.02 28.69
N ASN A 654 19.31 73.72 27.55
CA ASN A 654 18.57 73.28 26.36
C ASN A 654 19.28 72.14 25.64
#